data_AF-A0A956B7M1-F1
#
_entry.id   AF-A0A956B7M1-F1
#
_cell.length_a   1.000
_cell.length_b   1.000
_cell.length_c   1.000
_cell.angle_alpha   90.00
_cell.angle_beta   90.00
_cell.angle_gamma   90.00
#
_symmetry.space_group_name_H-M   'P 1'
#
loop_
_entity.id
_entity.type
_entity.pdbx_description
1 polymer ?
#
loop_
_entity_poly.entity_id
_entity_poly.type
_entity_poly.pdbx_seq_one_letter_code
_entity_poly.pdbx_strand_id
1 'polypeptide(L)'
;MASVTEGEARLLFGGDVAALTQVVERFAFPRAQPFKLLETLSGRRFGPEMTAWIRIFERWELEAADPADAELKAPGEKQGITALVEGRGAAWLADFIAYFVDAAVVVQEDAMSYLASLAGTESGVCKVYYFHPNDWGLWPTDPSLTTRLYRTLQEEDRPELAHARFEGAEARRRAAALTLYETLAKAEALPALRDPARLWPRVDWLVHALLGVGNDFRRELDRAPPFTAYAEEAPHLAEHPHLGTYWLWAHFFLDNREALQDTLRRTAASEEPALAESRTLITALAAGERVRLGEHDQAALLALRDEIVQRAPIAAFEPAARVRANAFRADLAKESQVEEGARSVLEDAARREPLVREALTLLDHLAVGGAIPPEPAPVHGGLPVDDAVDRLAELMDPRFRPLVRARLERALHVGDSHQDAAWGLLVAWAAAAPDFDTFEGLLKEVGTENLGPRRLRELYRAYGRFDDPRATAFLVAGVRAWLKEMDDWIRMAPDEPLLQLFLRDTLDTHRVIAAVLERASYSAANWTVCVAAAVAAGELKSKRAVPGLRRAVESRLGRVDDGSRAKVVQALVAAEGASSQAFLRSLFDWSLDEWESADEDDKDGHEKDIACYLAGLLTLAPEDPVLLGTARRLLELFLLKLGPKRTPRRDMIAAAAAILAGVRGGEVRPLVDSVVPYRTLAFHETASTRAAAEELRTLADTVTRELEG
;
A
#
# COMPACT_ATOMS: atom_id res chain seq x y z
N MET A 1 -54.87 25.06 17.47
CA MET A 1 -54.48 26.16 18.39
C MET A 1 -55.26 26.02 19.69
N ALA A 2 -54.59 25.65 20.77
CA ALA A 2 -55.02 25.91 22.14
C ALA A 2 -53.74 26.33 22.89
N SER A 3 -53.66 27.58 23.34
CA SER A 3 -52.47 28.17 23.95
C SER A 3 -52.43 27.84 25.44
N VAL A 4 -51.39 27.12 25.87
CA VAL A 4 -50.99 27.08 27.28
C VAL A 4 -50.35 28.44 27.61
N THR A 5 -50.84 29.09 28.66
CA THR A 5 -50.39 30.43 29.07
C THR A 5 -49.04 30.38 29.79
N GLU A 6 -48.20 31.38 29.51
CA GLU A 6 -46.84 31.64 30.00
C GLU A 6 -46.68 31.63 31.54
N GLY A 7 -47.78 31.68 32.30
CA GLY A 7 -47.82 31.68 33.76
C GLY A 7 -47.72 30.29 34.43
N GLU A 8 -48.06 29.20 33.75
CA GLU A 8 -48.00 27.84 34.32
C GLU A 8 -46.60 27.20 34.19
N ALA A 9 -45.71 27.81 33.38
CA ALA A 9 -44.39 27.30 33.05
C ALA A 9 -43.28 27.63 34.06
N ARG A 10 -43.52 28.50 35.06
CA ARG A 10 -42.48 29.03 35.95
C ARG A 10 -42.39 28.38 37.34
N LEU A 11 -43.30 27.46 37.68
CA LEU A 11 -43.48 26.97 39.05
C LEU A 11 -42.94 25.55 39.32
N LEU A 12 -42.18 24.95 38.39
CA LEU A 12 -41.98 23.50 38.38
C LEU A 12 -40.55 22.95 38.57
N PHE A 13 -39.46 23.74 38.61
CA PHE A 13 -38.11 23.14 38.47
C PHE A 13 -37.02 23.77 39.36
N GLY A 14 -36.54 23.00 40.35
CA GLY A 14 -35.33 23.22 41.14
C GLY A 14 -34.33 22.07 40.92
N GLY A 15 -33.02 22.33 41.15
CA GLY A 15 -31.84 21.56 40.71
C GLY A 15 -31.84 20.06 41.00
N ASP A 16 -31.06 19.21 40.33
CA ASP A 16 -29.66 19.32 39.89
C ASP A 16 -29.44 18.21 38.83
N VAL A 17 -29.23 18.53 37.53
CA VAL A 17 -29.87 17.91 36.30
C VAL A 17 -30.99 18.80 35.70
N ALA A 18 -31.01 20.06 36.12
CA ALA A 18 -31.58 21.18 35.37
C ALA A 18 -30.83 21.48 34.04
N ALA A 19 -29.62 20.92 33.84
CA ALA A 19 -28.74 21.26 32.72
C ALA A 19 -29.09 20.57 31.39
N LEU A 20 -29.29 19.25 31.39
CA LEU A 20 -29.65 18.51 30.16
C LEU A 20 -31.15 18.63 29.78
N THR A 21 -31.96 19.17 30.70
CA THR A 21 -33.41 19.35 30.53
C THR A 21 -33.74 20.74 29.96
N GLN A 22 -33.00 21.81 30.34
CA GLN A 22 -32.94 23.04 29.54
C GLN A 22 -32.44 22.76 28.10
N VAL A 23 -31.64 21.72 27.94
CA VAL A 23 -31.10 21.20 26.68
C VAL A 23 -32.15 20.47 25.84
N VAL A 24 -33.37 20.20 26.32
CA VAL A 24 -34.47 19.67 25.48
C VAL A 24 -35.68 20.62 25.46
N GLU A 25 -35.89 21.43 26.49
CA GLU A 25 -37.01 22.40 26.54
C GLU A 25 -36.87 23.60 25.59
N ARG A 26 -35.69 23.82 24.98
CA ARG A 26 -35.49 24.77 23.86
C ARG A 26 -35.59 24.14 22.46
N PHE A 27 -35.78 22.82 22.36
CA PHE A 27 -35.77 22.09 21.08
C PHE A 27 -37.09 22.14 20.28
N ALA A 28 -38.09 22.91 20.73
CA ALA A 28 -39.29 23.20 19.93
C ALA A 28 -39.53 24.72 19.81
N PHE A 29 -39.20 25.27 18.63
CA PHE A 29 -39.35 26.66 18.15
C PHE A 29 -38.35 27.72 18.65
N PRO A 30 -37.42 28.19 17.79
CA PRO A 30 -36.61 29.37 18.10
C PRO A 30 -37.40 30.67 17.85
N ARG A 31 -37.45 31.55 18.87
CA ARG A 31 -37.57 33.00 18.63
C ARG A 31 -36.28 33.46 17.92
N ALA A 32 -36.46 34.14 16.79
CA ALA A 32 -35.41 34.67 15.95
C ALA A 32 -34.50 35.66 16.69
N GLN A 33 -33.19 35.35 16.76
CA GLN A 33 -32.10 36.31 16.61
C GLN A 33 -30.84 35.60 16.05
N PRO A 34 -30.02 36.29 15.24
CA PRO A 34 -29.07 35.65 14.33
C PRO A 34 -27.69 35.50 14.97
N PHE A 35 -27.04 34.35 14.78
CA PHE A 35 -25.59 34.23 14.97
C PHE A 35 -24.98 33.56 13.74
N LYS A 36 -23.88 34.17 13.28
CA LYS A 36 -23.35 34.08 11.91
C LYS A 36 -21.90 33.56 11.94
N LEU A 37 -21.55 32.62 12.84
CA LEU A 37 -20.16 32.18 12.99
C LEU A 37 -19.86 30.84 12.29
N LEU A 38 -20.65 29.77 12.47
CA LEU A 38 -20.39 28.49 11.79
C LEU A 38 -21.11 28.30 10.44
N GLU A 39 -22.30 28.88 10.25
CA GLU A 39 -22.95 28.92 8.92
C GLU A 39 -22.09 29.65 7.89
N THR A 40 -21.23 30.57 8.34
CA THR A 40 -20.37 31.40 7.49
C THR A 40 -18.99 30.79 7.27
N LEU A 41 -18.50 29.95 8.18
CA LEU A 41 -17.21 29.25 8.02
C LEU A 41 -17.30 28.02 7.11
N SER A 42 -18.49 27.43 6.94
CA SER A 42 -18.70 26.23 6.11
C SER A 42 -19.54 26.47 4.86
N GLY A 43 -20.19 27.64 4.71
CA GLY A 43 -21.08 27.95 3.60
C GLY A 43 -22.34 27.07 3.50
N ARG A 44 -22.59 26.17 4.47
CA ARG A 44 -23.68 25.19 4.47
C ARG A 44 -24.89 25.67 5.26
N ARG A 45 -26.09 25.30 4.80
CA ARG A 45 -27.35 25.46 5.54
C ARG A 45 -27.67 24.15 6.28
N PHE A 46 -27.46 24.16 7.59
CA PHE A 46 -27.86 23.08 8.48
C PHE A 46 -29.36 23.15 8.79
N GLY A 47 -29.98 21.99 8.98
CA GLY A 47 -31.34 21.90 9.50
C GLY A 47 -31.45 22.47 10.93
N PRO A 48 -32.63 22.93 11.36
CA PRO A 48 -32.83 23.50 12.69
C PRO A 48 -32.32 22.62 13.84
N GLU A 49 -32.55 21.30 13.78
CA GLU A 49 -32.07 20.38 14.82
C GLU A 49 -30.54 20.24 14.82
N MET A 50 -29.91 20.08 13.66
CA MET A 50 -28.43 20.04 13.54
C MET A 50 -27.80 21.35 14.02
N THR A 51 -28.38 22.50 13.69
CA THR A 51 -27.92 23.80 14.20
C THR A 51 -28.03 23.89 15.72
N ALA A 52 -29.10 23.36 16.31
CA ALA A 52 -29.26 23.32 17.76
C ALA A 52 -28.23 22.40 18.41
N TRP A 53 -27.92 21.26 17.78
CA TRP A 53 -26.91 20.31 18.23
C TRP A 53 -25.51 20.89 18.25
N ILE A 54 -25.07 21.52 17.15
CA ILE A 54 -23.77 22.21 17.07
C ILE A 54 -23.63 23.24 18.21
N ARG A 55 -24.69 24.03 18.46
CA ARG A 55 -24.70 25.02 19.56
C ARG A 55 -24.57 24.41 20.94
N ILE A 56 -25.03 23.18 21.15
CA ILE A 56 -24.82 22.47 22.42
C ILE A 56 -23.34 22.14 22.57
N PHE A 57 -22.71 21.53 21.56
CA PHE A 57 -21.29 21.17 21.62
C PHE A 57 -20.40 22.38 21.90
N GLU A 58 -20.59 23.45 21.13
CA GLU A 58 -19.82 24.69 21.31
C GLU A 58 -19.99 25.29 22.71
N ARG A 59 -21.21 25.24 23.25
CA ARG A 59 -21.52 25.88 24.53
C ARG A 59 -21.00 25.10 25.72
N TRP A 60 -20.98 23.78 25.62
CA TRP A 60 -20.77 22.90 26.77
C TRP A 60 -19.42 22.19 26.75
N GLU A 61 -18.59 22.41 25.71
CA GLU A 61 -17.29 21.74 25.55
C GLU A 61 -17.40 20.27 25.91
N LEU A 62 -18.39 19.58 25.31
CA LEU A 62 -18.60 18.16 25.58
C LEU A 62 -17.34 17.41 25.11
N GLU A 63 -16.42 17.16 26.03
CA GLU A 63 -15.28 16.30 25.82
C GLU A 63 -15.82 14.92 25.46
N ALA A 64 -15.26 14.34 24.39
CA ALA A 64 -15.49 12.95 24.02
C ALA A 64 -15.38 12.09 25.28
N ALA A 65 -16.48 11.44 25.69
CA ALA A 65 -16.47 10.48 26.78
C ALA A 65 -15.45 9.37 26.47
N ASP A 66 -14.99 8.68 27.52
CA ASP A 66 -14.02 7.57 27.45
C ASP A 66 -14.34 6.66 26.23
N PRO A 67 -13.40 6.47 25.27
CA PRO A 67 -13.65 5.83 23.96
C PRO A 67 -14.13 4.38 23.99
N ALA A 68 -14.41 3.81 25.17
CA ALA A 68 -14.90 2.46 25.34
C ALA A 68 -16.41 2.29 25.07
N ASP A 69 -17.25 3.34 25.22
CA ASP A 69 -18.72 3.16 25.27
C ASP A 69 -19.50 3.89 24.14
N ALA A 70 -19.33 5.22 23.94
CA ALA A 70 -19.82 5.95 22.76
C ALA A 70 -19.17 7.35 22.65
N GLU A 71 -18.54 7.67 21.52
CA GLU A 71 -17.96 9.00 21.28
C GLU A 71 -18.96 9.92 20.58
N LEU A 72 -19.36 10.99 21.25
CA LEU A 72 -20.16 12.08 20.72
C LEU A 72 -19.29 13.02 19.85
N LYS A 73 -19.68 13.23 18.58
CA LYS A 73 -18.90 14.05 17.63
C LYS A 73 -19.57 15.37 17.26
N ALA A 74 -18.78 16.45 17.26
CA ALA A 74 -19.21 17.75 16.77
C ALA A 74 -19.32 17.72 15.23
N PRO A 75 -20.49 18.02 14.64
CA PRO A 75 -20.60 18.16 13.20
C PRO A 75 -19.91 19.45 12.74
N GLY A 76 -19.00 19.37 11.78
CA GLY A 76 -18.52 20.55 11.07
C GLY A 76 -17.02 20.69 10.91
N GLU A 77 -16.20 19.93 11.65
CA GLU A 77 -14.76 19.81 11.35
C GLU A 77 -14.54 18.83 10.20
N LYS A 78 -15.03 19.19 9.01
CA LYS A 78 -14.77 18.46 7.78
C LYS A 78 -13.36 18.82 7.31
N GLN A 79 -12.45 17.86 7.45
CA GLN A 79 -11.10 17.97 6.90
C GLN A 79 -11.12 17.83 5.38
N GLY A 80 -9.97 17.99 4.74
CA GLY A 80 -9.82 17.51 3.37
C GLY A 80 -10.06 15.99 3.29
N ILE A 81 -10.44 15.51 2.11
CA ILE A 81 -10.49 14.08 1.79
C ILE A 81 -9.14 13.41 2.09
N THR A 82 -8.00 14.04 1.76
CA THR A 82 -6.68 13.43 1.98
C THR A 82 -6.41 13.21 3.46
N ALA A 83 -6.61 14.24 4.28
CA ALA A 83 -6.39 14.20 5.72
C ALA A 83 -7.25 13.11 6.39
N LEU A 84 -8.49 12.95 5.91
CA LEU A 84 -9.38 11.92 6.44
C LEU A 84 -8.91 10.50 6.13
N VAL A 85 -8.46 10.25 4.89
CA VAL A 85 -7.98 8.92 4.46
C VAL A 85 -6.66 8.57 5.16
N GLU A 86 -5.82 9.55 5.44
CA GLU A 86 -4.54 9.35 6.16
C GLU A 86 -4.74 9.17 7.67
N GLY A 87 -5.73 9.82 8.27
CA GLY A 87 -5.96 9.80 9.72
C GLY A 87 -6.41 8.44 10.29
N ARG A 88 -7.13 7.62 9.50
CA ARG A 88 -7.61 6.25 9.84
C ARG A 88 -8.18 6.06 11.27
N GLY A 89 -8.78 7.08 11.87
CA GLY A 89 -9.43 6.97 13.20
C GLY A 89 -10.71 6.12 13.16
N ALA A 90 -11.28 5.70 14.29
CA ALA A 90 -12.37 4.70 14.35
C ALA A 90 -13.57 4.96 13.39
N ALA A 91 -13.93 6.23 13.16
CA ALA A 91 -15.04 6.63 12.29
C ALA A 91 -14.62 7.02 10.85
N TRP A 92 -13.35 6.87 10.48
CA TRP A 92 -12.78 7.49 9.27
C TRP A 92 -13.57 7.16 7.99
N LEU A 93 -14.05 5.92 7.88
CA LEU A 93 -14.83 5.47 6.73
C LEU A 93 -16.23 6.11 6.71
N ALA A 94 -16.90 6.20 7.85
CA ALA A 94 -18.21 6.86 7.94
C ALA A 94 -18.11 8.37 7.65
N ASP A 95 -17.05 9.02 8.16
CA ASP A 95 -16.75 10.42 7.84
C ASP A 95 -16.49 10.61 6.33
N PHE A 96 -15.88 9.63 5.67
CA PHE A 96 -15.59 9.70 4.24
C PHE A 96 -16.87 9.58 3.43
N ILE A 97 -17.73 8.62 3.79
CA ILE A 97 -19.06 8.44 3.21
C ILE A 97 -19.90 9.72 3.37
N ALA A 98 -19.80 10.37 4.53
CA ALA A 98 -20.52 11.59 4.86
C ALA A 98 -20.22 12.78 3.92
N TYR A 99 -19.11 12.76 3.16
CA TYR A 99 -18.84 13.76 2.11
C TYR A 99 -19.75 13.64 0.90
N PHE A 100 -20.32 12.46 0.65
CA PHE A 100 -21.11 12.18 -0.54
C PHE A 100 -22.62 12.12 -0.27
N VAL A 101 -23.03 11.97 0.99
CA VAL A 101 -24.44 11.72 1.36
C VAL A 101 -25.12 12.83 2.17
N ASP A 102 -24.55 14.04 2.24
CA ASP A 102 -25.07 15.19 3.03
C ASP A 102 -25.36 14.86 4.50
N ALA A 103 -24.42 14.15 5.14
CA ALA A 103 -24.51 13.78 6.55
C ALA A 103 -23.24 14.19 7.32
N ALA A 104 -23.26 13.96 8.63
CA ALA A 104 -22.10 14.01 9.52
C ALA A 104 -22.20 12.89 10.57
N VAL A 105 -21.06 12.30 10.94
CA VAL A 105 -21.00 11.39 12.09
C VAL A 105 -21.27 12.19 13.36
N VAL A 106 -22.22 11.71 14.15
CA VAL A 106 -22.67 12.35 15.41
C VAL A 106 -22.41 11.48 16.63
N VAL A 107 -22.35 10.15 16.44
CA VAL A 107 -22.02 9.17 17.48
C VAL A 107 -21.15 8.08 16.87
N GLN A 108 -20.11 7.65 17.57
CA GLN A 108 -19.27 6.49 17.23
C GLN A 108 -19.29 5.49 18.39
N GLU A 109 -19.71 4.25 18.13
CA GLU A 109 -19.81 3.16 19.10
C GLU A 109 -19.00 1.96 18.60
N ASP A 110 -17.79 1.75 19.13
CA ASP A 110 -16.85 0.72 18.63
C ASP A 110 -16.64 0.82 17.10
N ALA A 111 -17.10 -0.16 16.32
CA ALA A 111 -17.06 -0.16 14.86
C ALA A 111 -18.30 0.46 14.18
N MET A 112 -19.32 0.86 14.94
CA MET A 112 -20.56 1.43 14.44
C MET A 112 -20.54 2.96 14.45
N SER A 113 -20.96 3.57 13.35
CA SER A 113 -21.08 5.02 13.23
C SER A 113 -22.53 5.41 13.01
N TYR A 114 -23.00 6.42 13.75
CA TYR A 114 -24.31 7.03 13.51
C TYR A 114 -24.12 8.37 12.82
N LEU A 115 -24.76 8.50 11.66
CA LEU A 115 -24.70 9.68 10.82
C LEU A 115 -26.04 10.40 10.87
N ALA A 116 -26.02 11.71 11.13
CA ALA A 116 -27.21 12.54 11.03
C ALA A 116 -27.20 13.36 9.74
N SER A 117 -28.36 13.46 9.09
CA SER A 117 -28.52 14.31 7.91
C SER A 117 -28.23 15.77 8.26
N LEU A 118 -27.51 16.48 7.40
CA LEU A 118 -27.29 17.91 7.56
C LEU A 118 -28.54 18.71 7.21
N ALA A 119 -29.41 18.14 6.37
CA ALA A 119 -30.73 18.65 6.06
C ALA A 119 -31.73 18.29 7.17
N GLY A 120 -32.65 19.22 7.44
CA GLY A 120 -33.86 18.91 8.20
C GLY A 120 -35.01 18.47 7.27
N THR A 121 -35.97 17.73 7.83
CA THR A 121 -37.30 17.52 7.24
C THR A 121 -38.10 18.84 7.22
N GLU A 122 -39.38 18.79 6.81
CA GLU A 122 -40.26 19.96 6.83
C GLU A 122 -40.39 20.58 8.24
N SER A 123 -40.42 19.75 9.29
CA SER A 123 -40.39 20.22 10.68
C SER A 123 -38.98 20.56 11.20
N GLY A 124 -37.94 20.36 10.40
CA GLY A 124 -36.55 20.69 10.72
C GLY A 124 -35.75 19.59 11.42
N VAL A 125 -36.29 18.37 11.49
CA VAL A 125 -35.69 17.21 12.14
C VAL A 125 -34.64 16.56 11.24
N CYS A 126 -33.50 16.17 11.81
CA CYS A 126 -32.42 15.49 11.13
C CYS A 126 -32.57 13.98 11.30
N LYS A 127 -32.59 13.23 10.20
CA LYS A 127 -32.67 11.76 10.25
C LYS A 127 -31.34 11.18 10.64
N VAL A 128 -31.36 10.10 11.44
CA VAL A 128 -30.15 9.38 11.82
C VAL A 128 -30.10 8.04 11.12
N TYR A 129 -28.92 7.72 10.65
CA TYR A 129 -28.58 6.51 9.94
C TYR A 129 -27.46 5.79 10.69
N TYR A 130 -27.45 4.47 10.69
CA TYR A 130 -26.29 3.71 11.15
C TYR A 130 -25.49 3.21 9.94
N PHE A 131 -24.18 3.13 10.13
CA PHE A 131 -23.22 2.51 9.23
C PHE A 131 -22.32 1.59 10.03
N HIS A 132 -22.02 0.41 9.48
CA HIS A 132 -21.06 -0.52 10.07
C HIS A 132 -20.19 -1.11 8.95
N PRO A 133 -18.85 -1.16 9.07
CA PRO A 133 -17.98 -1.64 7.99
C PRO A 133 -18.28 -3.07 7.51
N ASN A 134 -18.72 -3.95 8.41
CA ASN A 134 -19.10 -5.34 8.07
C ASN A 134 -20.55 -5.47 7.55
N ASP A 135 -21.37 -4.42 7.66
CA ASP A 135 -22.73 -4.37 7.14
C ASP A 135 -22.84 -3.18 6.17
N TRP A 136 -22.33 -3.39 4.95
CA TRP A 136 -22.08 -2.36 3.93
C TRP A 136 -23.37 -1.68 3.44
N GLY A 137 -23.87 -0.75 4.25
CA GLY A 137 -25.15 -0.10 4.08
C GLY A 137 -25.27 1.13 4.96
N LEU A 138 -26.09 2.09 4.52
CA LEU A 138 -26.49 3.24 5.32
C LEU A 138 -27.99 3.16 5.59
N TRP A 139 -28.34 2.82 6.82
CA TRP A 139 -29.71 2.42 7.16
C TRP A 139 -30.35 3.42 8.11
N PRO A 140 -31.57 3.90 7.83
CA PRO A 140 -32.27 4.78 8.76
C PRO A 140 -32.53 4.03 10.08
N THR A 141 -32.15 4.62 11.21
CA THR A 141 -32.25 3.99 12.54
C THR A 141 -33.10 4.80 13.50
N ASP A 142 -32.79 6.09 13.63
CA ASP A 142 -33.53 6.99 14.51
C ASP A 142 -34.23 8.08 13.69
N PRO A 143 -35.48 8.41 14.07
CA PRO A 143 -36.25 9.40 13.34
C PRO A 143 -35.74 10.83 13.55
N SER A 144 -34.89 11.05 14.55
CA SER A 144 -34.28 12.34 14.87
C SER A 144 -32.93 12.18 15.57
N LEU A 145 -32.10 13.22 15.52
CA LEU A 145 -30.86 13.29 16.30
C LEU A 145 -31.14 13.28 17.81
N THR A 146 -32.16 14.00 18.25
CA THR A 146 -32.61 14.04 19.65
C THR A 146 -32.98 12.65 20.16
N THR A 147 -33.63 11.83 19.33
CA THR A 147 -33.99 10.45 19.68
C THR A 147 -32.74 9.59 19.87
N ARG A 148 -31.74 9.68 18.98
CA ARG A 148 -30.49 8.91 19.12
C ARG A 148 -29.80 9.23 20.44
N LEU A 149 -29.71 10.50 20.78
CA LEU A 149 -29.04 10.94 22.01
C LEU A 149 -29.74 10.47 23.27
N TYR A 150 -31.06 10.51 23.25
CA TYR A 150 -31.84 9.97 24.35
C TYR A 150 -31.58 8.46 24.52
N ARG A 151 -31.42 7.71 23.41
CA ARG A 151 -31.07 6.28 23.46
C ARG A 151 -29.65 6.06 23.96
N THR A 152 -28.65 6.76 23.44
CA THR A 152 -27.27 6.66 23.93
C THR A 152 -27.20 6.92 25.44
N LEU A 153 -27.89 7.94 25.95
CA LEU A 153 -27.97 8.22 27.40
C LEU A 153 -28.68 7.12 28.20
N GLN A 154 -29.61 6.37 27.59
CA GLN A 154 -30.27 5.23 28.21
C GLN A 154 -29.42 3.95 28.16
N GLU A 155 -28.58 3.80 27.15
CA GLU A 155 -27.71 2.65 26.92
C GLU A 155 -26.45 2.71 27.81
N GLU A 156 -25.89 3.90 28.04
CA GLU A 156 -24.73 4.13 28.92
C GLU A 156 -25.06 4.07 30.42
N ASP A 157 -26.22 4.60 30.83
CA ASP A 157 -26.66 4.47 32.22
C ASP A 157 -27.12 3.02 32.44
N ARG A 158 -26.41 2.27 33.30
CA ARG A 158 -26.91 0.99 33.86
C ARG A 158 -28.41 1.17 34.15
N PRO A 159 -29.32 0.27 33.74
CA PRO A 159 -30.78 0.47 33.83
C PRO A 159 -31.27 0.95 35.22
N GLU A 160 -30.48 0.61 36.24
CA GLU A 160 -30.63 0.93 37.66
C GLU A 160 -30.39 2.41 38.00
N LEU A 161 -29.56 3.13 37.25
CA LEU A 161 -29.24 4.56 37.40
C LEU A 161 -30.08 5.47 36.50
N ALA A 162 -30.47 5.01 35.30
CA ALA A 162 -31.35 5.74 34.39
C ALA A 162 -32.74 6.01 35.03
N HIS A 163 -33.23 5.06 35.84
CA HIS A 163 -34.48 5.22 36.61
C HIS A 163 -34.33 6.19 37.79
N ALA A 164 -33.13 6.34 38.36
CA ALA A 164 -32.89 7.20 39.51
C ALA A 164 -32.78 8.71 39.16
N ARG A 165 -32.45 9.06 37.90
CA ARG A 165 -32.33 10.46 37.46
C ARG A 165 -33.65 11.15 37.11
N PHE A 166 -34.70 10.38 36.78
CA PHE A 166 -36.00 10.91 36.37
C PHE A 166 -37.14 10.10 36.98
N GLU A 167 -37.53 10.39 38.21
CA GLU A 167 -38.66 9.70 38.86
C GLU A 167 -40.02 10.37 38.57
N GLY A 168 -41.08 9.56 38.47
CA GLY A 168 -42.46 10.03 38.57
C GLY A 168 -43.07 10.65 37.30
N ALA A 169 -43.70 11.82 37.44
CA ALA A 169 -44.50 12.45 36.39
C ALA A 169 -43.66 13.01 35.22
N GLU A 170 -42.39 13.32 35.47
CA GLU A 170 -41.49 13.92 34.49
C GLU A 170 -40.99 12.89 33.47
N ALA A 171 -40.65 11.68 33.91
CA ALA A 171 -40.32 10.56 33.01
C ALA A 171 -41.47 10.22 32.06
N ARG A 172 -42.72 10.19 32.55
CA ARG A 172 -43.89 9.91 31.71
C ARG A 172 -44.14 11.02 30.67
N ARG A 173 -43.95 12.29 31.05
CA ARG A 173 -44.08 13.42 30.11
C ARG A 173 -43.01 13.39 29.03
N ARG A 174 -41.76 13.06 29.38
CA ARG A 174 -40.67 12.93 28.41
C ARG A 174 -40.86 11.74 27.48
N ALA A 175 -41.24 10.57 28.00
CA ALA A 175 -41.57 9.41 27.18
C ALA A 175 -42.72 9.70 26.20
N ALA A 176 -43.76 10.43 26.64
CA ALA A 176 -44.86 10.84 25.78
C ALA A 176 -44.44 11.88 24.73
N ALA A 177 -43.61 12.87 25.10
CA ALA A 177 -43.06 13.86 24.18
C ALA A 177 -42.15 13.21 23.13
N LEU A 178 -41.30 12.27 23.54
CA LEU A 178 -40.45 11.50 22.64
C LEU A 178 -41.28 10.64 21.69
N THR A 179 -42.31 9.94 22.20
CA THR A 179 -43.22 9.15 21.36
C THR A 179 -43.93 10.02 20.32
N LEU A 180 -44.39 11.21 20.72
CA LEU A 180 -45.02 12.17 19.80
C LEU A 180 -44.02 12.67 18.74
N TYR A 181 -42.80 13.01 19.18
CA TYR A 181 -41.73 13.48 18.31
C TYR A 181 -41.30 12.39 17.31
N GLU A 182 -41.13 11.15 17.77
CA GLU A 182 -40.86 10.01 16.90
C GLU A 182 -41.97 9.78 15.88
N THR A 183 -43.24 9.91 16.28
CA THR A 183 -44.37 9.69 15.38
C THR A 183 -44.41 10.73 14.26
N LEU A 184 -44.19 12.00 14.60
CA LEU A 184 -44.11 13.09 13.63
C LEU A 184 -42.90 12.94 12.72
N ALA A 185 -41.74 12.72 13.31
CA ALA A 185 -40.51 12.58 12.56
C ALA A 185 -40.54 11.36 11.64
N LYS A 186 -41.05 10.19 12.05
CA LYS A 186 -41.17 8.99 11.18
C LYS A 186 -42.03 9.25 9.93
N ALA A 187 -43.02 10.13 9.99
CA ALA A 187 -43.90 10.43 8.87
C ALA A 187 -43.26 11.36 7.83
N GLU A 188 -42.26 12.15 8.22
CA GLU A 188 -41.61 13.12 7.35
C GLU A 188 -40.42 12.53 6.59
N ALA A 189 -40.31 12.88 5.31
CA ALA A 189 -39.20 12.52 4.44
C ALA A 189 -38.23 13.71 4.27
N LEU A 190 -36.95 13.40 4.05
CA LEU A 190 -35.98 14.40 3.61
C LEU A 190 -36.17 14.72 2.11
N PRO A 191 -35.74 15.92 1.66
CA PRO A 191 -35.63 16.20 0.24
C PRO A 191 -34.76 15.15 -0.45
N ALA A 192 -35.18 14.66 -1.63
CA ALA A 192 -34.54 13.53 -2.30
C ALA A 192 -33.02 13.73 -2.55
N LEU A 193 -32.60 14.95 -2.89
CA LEU A 193 -31.20 15.31 -3.13
C LEU A 193 -30.33 15.38 -1.87
N ARG A 194 -30.96 15.28 -0.68
CA ARG A 194 -30.33 15.43 0.64
C ARG A 194 -30.68 14.28 1.59
N ASP A 195 -31.22 13.17 1.07
CA ASP A 195 -31.59 12.00 1.86
C ASP A 195 -30.47 10.94 1.79
N PRO A 196 -29.67 10.74 2.85
CA PRO A 196 -28.55 9.81 2.84
C PRO A 196 -28.91 8.39 2.38
N ALA A 197 -30.10 7.87 2.73
CA ALA A 197 -30.52 6.52 2.30
C ALA A 197 -30.76 6.41 0.79
N ARG A 198 -31.12 7.52 0.13
CA ARG A 198 -31.27 7.57 -1.33
C ARG A 198 -29.94 7.81 -2.04
N LEU A 199 -29.04 8.55 -1.39
CA LEU A 199 -27.72 8.87 -1.93
C LEU A 199 -26.74 7.71 -1.81
N TRP A 200 -26.80 6.92 -0.73
CA TRP A 200 -25.85 5.83 -0.48
C TRP A 200 -25.74 4.80 -1.61
N PRO A 201 -26.84 4.25 -2.18
CA PRO A 201 -26.74 3.19 -3.18
C PRO A 201 -26.01 3.56 -4.47
N ARG A 202 -25.79 4.85 -4.72
CA ARG A 202 -25.02 5.38 -5.86
C ARG A 202 -23.61 5.84 -5.51
N VAL A 203 -23.28 5.91 -4.22
CA VAL A 203 -22.00 6.38 -3.67
C VAL A 203 -21.07 5.23 -3.37
N ASP A 204 -21.60 4.07 -3.00
CA ASP A 204 -20.81 2.92 -2.53
C ASP A 204 -19.73 2.47 -3.52
N TRP A 205 -20.01 2.45 -4.83
CA TRP A 205 -19.00 2.11 -5.84
C TRP A 205 -17.83 3.09 -5.85
N LEU A 206 -18.10 4.37 -5.57
CA LEU A 206 -17.07 5.40 -5.56
C LEU A 206 -16.23 5.32 -4.28
N VAL A 207 -16.85 4.95 -3.16
CA VAL A 207 -16.15 4.65 -1.91
C VAL A 207 -15.22 3.45 -2.11
N HIS A 208 -15.71 2.38 -2.75
CA HIS A 208 -14.89 1.23 -3.11
C HIS A 208 -13.74 1.62 -4.04
N ALA A 209 -14.03 2.39 -5.09
CA ALA A 209 -13.02 2.87 -6.01
C ALA A 209 -11.90 3.65 -5.28
N LEU A 210 -12.26 4.63 -4.45
CA LEU A 210 -11.28 5.54 -3.86
C LEU A 210 -10.50 4.96 -2.68
N LEU A 211 -11.03 3.94 -2.01
CA LEU A 211 -10.47 3.42 -0.76
C LEU A 211 -10.11 1.93 -0.82
N GLY A 212 -10.49 1.21 -1.87
CA GLY A 212 -10.32 -0.24 -1.97
C GLY A 212 -11.16 -1.04 -0.96
N VAL A 213 -12.22 -0.45 -0.39
CA VAL A 213 -13.11 -1.11 0.58
C VAL A 213 -14.54 -1.23 0.07
N GLY A 214 -15.11 -2.43 0.12
CA GLY A 214 -16.48 -2.70 -0.28
C GLY A 214 -16.76 -4.21 -0.39
N ASN A 215 -17.93 -4.57 -0.91
CA ASN A 215 -18.33 -5.97 -1.02
C ASN A 215 -18.05 -6.52 -2.42
N ASP A 216 -18.68 -5.93 -3.43
CA ASP A 216 -18.61 -6.36 -4.82
C ASP A 216 -18.61 -5.13 -5.70
N PHE A 217 -17.40 -4.71 -6.09
CA PHE A 217 -17.19 -3.50 -6.89
C PHE A 217 -18.03 -3.49 -8.15
N ARG A 218 -18.22 -4.64 -8.81
CA ARG A 218 -18.99 -4.72 -10.05
C ARG A 218 -20.46 -4.45 -9.80
N ARG A 219 -21.04 -5.10 -8.78
CA ARG A 219 -22.45 -4.90 -8.40
C ARG A 219 -22.72 -3.48 -7.88
N GLU A 220 -21.74 -2.88 -7.22
CA GLU A 220 -21.78 -1.49 -6.79
C GLU A 220 -21.72 -0.55 -8.00
N LEU A 221 -20.79 -0.77 -8.92
CA LEU A 221 -20.64 0.05 -10.13
C LEU A 221 -21.85 -0.04 -11.07
N ASP A 222 -22.55 -1.17 -11.11
CA ASP A 222 -23.82 -1.32 -11.83
C ASP A 222 -24.91 -0.35 -11.33
N ARG A 223 -24.75 0.20 -10.12
CA ARG A 223 -25.64 1.21 -9.52
C ARG A 223 -25.16 2.66 -9.76
N ALA A 224 -24.10 2.86 -10.54
CA ALA A 224 -23.69 4.18 -10.99
C ALA A 224 -24.88 4.87 -11.71
N PRO A 225 -25.25 6.10 -11.33
CA PRO A 225 -26.38 6.80 -11.91
C PRO A 225 -26.20 7.02 -13.41
N PRO A 226 -27.30 7.02 -14.18
CA PRO A 226 -27.23 7.41 -15.58
C PRO A 226 -26.85 8.90 -15.70
N PHE A 227 -26.27 9.27 -16.83
CA PHE A 227 -25.90 10.65 -17.15
C PHE A 227 -27.09 11.62 -17.09
N THR A 228 -28.32 11.13 -17.28
CA THR A 228 -29.54 11.94 -17.09
C THR A 228 -29.71 12.42 -15.66
N ALA A 229 -29.27 11.65 -14.66
CA ALA A 229 -29.28 12.08 -13.26
C ALA A 229 -28.35 13.28 -13.03
N TYR A 230 -27.17 13.29 -13.68
CA TYR A 230 -26.30 14.47 -13.65
C TYR A 230 -27.00 15.69 -14.25
N ALA A 231 -27.66 15.55 -15.41
CA ALA A 231 -28.34 16.68 -16.04
C ALA A 231 -29.44 17.30 -15.15
N GLU A 232 -30.14 16.47 -14.36
CA GLU A 232 -31.14 16.90 -13.38
C GLU A 232 -30.50 17.57 -12.16
N GLU A 233 -29.32 17.11 -11.73
CA GLU A 233 -28.62 17.60 -10.53
C GLU A 233 -27.65 18.76 -10.79
N ALA A 234 -27.19 18.95 -12.04
CA ALA A 234 -26.23 20.00 -12.41
C ALA A 234 -26.66 21.42 -11.97
N PRO A 235 -27.94 21.83 -12.03
CA PRO A 235 -28.39 23.12 -11.51
C PRO A 235 -28.19 23.29 -10.00
N HIS A 236 -28.07 22.18 -9.25
CA HIS A 236 -28.06 22.14 -7.79
C HIS A 236 -26.65 22.06 -7.18
N LEU A 237 -25.61 21.79 -7.98
CA LEU A 237 -24.23 21.54 -7.48
C LEU A 237 -23.63 22.70 -6.69
N ALA A 238 -24.01 23.94 -7.00
CA ALA A 238 -23.52 25.13 -6.29
C ALA A 238 -24.07 25.20 -4.84
N GLU A 239 -25.26 24.65 -4.60
CA GLU A 239 -25.94 24.70 -3.30
C GLU A 239 -25.72 23.41 -2.47
N HIS A 240 -25.24 22.34 -3.12
CA HIS A 240 -25.12 21.01 -2.56
C HIS A 240 -23.72 20.44 -2.77
N PRO A 241 -22.75 20.78 -1.89
CA PRO A 241 -21.36 20.38 -2.05
C PRO A 241 -21.14 18.87 -2.18
N HIS A 242 -21.94 18.05 -1.49
CA HIS A 242 -21.83 16.58 -1.56
C HIS A 242 -22.11 16.04 -2.96
N LEU A 243 -23.05 16.65 -3.71
CA LEU A 243 -23.29 16.32 -5.12
C LEU A 243 -22.11 16.76 -5.98
N GLY A 244 -21.54 17.94 -5.71
CA GLY A 244 -20.34 18.43 -6.38
C GLY A 244 -19.16 17.47 -6.21
N THR A 245 -18.90 17.02 -4.98
CA THR A 245 -17.83 16.07 -4.65
C THR A 245 -18.05 14.77 -5.39
N TYR A 246 -19.27 14.22 -5.33
CA TYR A 246 -19.64 13.00 -6.04
C TYR A 246 -19.39 13.11 -7.55
N TRP A 247 -19.94 14.14 -8.20
CA TRP A 247 -19.87 14.26 -9.66
C TRP A 247 -18.48 14.60 -10.18
N LEU A 248 -17.61 15.27 -9.41
CA LEU A 248 -16.21 15.47 -9.80
C LEU A 248 -15.49 14.13 -9.97
N TRP A 249 -15.54 13.29 -8.94
CA TRP A 249 -14.90 11.98 -8.97
C TRP A 249 -15.58 11.03 -9.95
N ALA A 250 -16.91 11.01 -9.99
CA ALA A 250 -17.65 10.16 -10.90
C ALA A 250 -17.34 10.49 -12.37
N HIS A 251 -17.33 11.76 -12.75
CA HIS A 251 -17.00 12.16 -14.12
C HIS A 251 -15.54 11.94 -14.49
N PHE A 252 -14.62 12.08 -13.54
CA PHE A 252 -13.23 11.69 -13.75
C PHE A 252 -13.12 10.20 -14.09
N PHE A 253 -13.72 9.33 -13.25
CA PHE A 253 -13.65 7.88 -13.45
C PHE A 253 -14.42 7.37 -14.68
N LEU A 254 -15.51 8.05 -15.07
CA LEU A 254 -16.28 7.72 -16.26
C LEU A 254 -15.72 8.36 -17.55
N ASP A 255 -14.61 9.12 -17.47
CA ASP A 255 -14.07 9.93 -18.57
C ASP A 255 -15.12 10.87 -19.20
N ASN A 256 -16.07 11.40 -18.41
CA ASN A 256 -17.07 12.38 -18.85
C ASN A 256 -16.45 13.79 -18.86
N ARG A 257 -15.58 14.06 -19.82
CA ARG A 257 -14.74 15.27 -19.85
C ARG A 257 -15.55 16.57 -19.91
N GLU A 258 -16.63 16.63 -20.66
CA GLU A 258 -17.44 17.86 -20.78
C GLU A 258 -18.19 18.12 -19.47
N ALA A 259 -18.82 17.08 -18.90
CA ALA A 259 -19.50 17.17 -17.63
C ALA A 259 -18.54 17.44 -16.46
N LEU A 260 -17.31 16.90 -16.50
CA LEU A 260 -16.29 17.22 -15.51
C LEU A 260 -15.95 18.72 -15.51
N GLN A 261 -15.74 19.30 -16.70
CA GLN A 261 -15.49 20.74 -16.83
C GLN A 261 -16.68 21.58 -16.38
N ASP A 262 -17.90 21.14 -16.68
CA ASP A 262 -19.11 21.81 -16.21
C ASP A 262 -19.25 21.77 -14.68
N THR A 263 -18.99 20.62 -14.06
CA THR A 263 -18.96 20.45 -12.60
C THR A 263 -17.90 21.32 -11.94
N LEU A 264 -16.67 21.37 -12.48
CA LEU A 264 -15.60 22.24 -11.99
C LEU A 264 -16.03 23.72 -12.00
N ARG A 265 -16.66 24.19 -13.08
CA ARG A 265 -17.16 25.58 -13.18
C ARG A 265 -18.28 25.87 -12.19
N ARG A 266 -19.27 24.98 -12.07
CA ARG A 266 -20.43 25.17 -11.19
C ARG A 266 -20.08 25.15 -9.71
N THR A 267 -19.06 24.38 -9.36
CA THR A 267 -18.62 24.24 -7.97
C THR A 267 -17.52 25.21 -7.58
N ALA A 268 -16.96 26.00 -8.51
CA ALA A 268 -15.77 26.84 -8.29
C ALA A 268 -15.86 27.80 -7.09
N ALA A 269 -17.06 28.29 -6.76
CA ALA A 269 -17.28 29.23 -5.66
C ALA A 269 -17.45 28.55 -4.29
N SER A 270 -17.55 27.21 -4.23
CA SER A 270 -17.72 26.50 -2.96
C SER A 270 -16.39 26.37 -2.22
N GLU A 271 -16.36 26.79 -0.96
CA GLU A 271 -15.22 26.70 -0.05
C GLU A 271 -15.28 25.46 0.85
N GLU A 272 -16.22 24.54 0.61
CA GLU A 272 -16.34 23.32 1.40
C GLU A 272 -15.05 22.48 1.25
N PRO A 273 -14.36 22.11 2.35
CA PRO A 273 -13.01 21.57 2.28
C PRO A 273 -12.84 20.33 1.40
N ALA A 274 -13.75 19.34 1.52
CA ALA A 274 -13.67 18.11 0.75
C ALA A 274 -13.95 18.34 -0.74
N LEU A 275 -14.90 19.20 -1.07
CA LEU A 275 -15.16 19.61 -2.45
C LEU A 275 -13.99 20.41 -3.04
N ALA A 276 -13.46 21.37 -2.29
CA ALA A 276 -12.35 22.20 -2.72
C ALA A 276 -11.08 21.37 -2.98
N GLU A 277 -10.75 20.45 -2.08
CA GLU A 277 -9.63 19.54 -2.28
C GLU A 277 -9.89 18.56 -3.43
N SER A 278 -11.12 18.02 -3.56
CA SER A 278 -11.49 17.17 -4.71
C SER A 278 -11.27 17.88 -6.04
N ARG A 279 -11.63 19.17 -6.15
CA ARG A 279 -11.34 19.96 -7.36
C ARG A 279 -9.84 20.01 -7.65
N THR A 280 -9.02 20.27 -6.63
CA THR A 280 -7.56 20.33 -6.76
C THR A 280 -7.00 18.99 -7.22
N LEU A 281 -7.37 17.89 -6.56
CA LEU A 281 -6.90 16.55 -6.88
C LEU A 281 -7.32 16.12 -8.29
N ILE A 282 -8.59 16.33 -8.65
CA ILE A 282 -9.09 15.98 -9.99
C ILE A 282 -8.46 16.83 -11.09
N THR A 283 -8.22 18.13 -10.84
CA THR A 283 -7.55 19.00 -11.81
C THR A 283 -6.11 18.55 -12.03
N ALA A 284 -5.38 18.22 -10.96
CA ALA A 284 -4.03 17.67 -11.03
C ALA A 284 -4.01 16.34 -11.79
N LEU A 285 -4.91 15.39 -11.46
CA LEU A 285 -5.05 14.11 -12.18
C LEU A 285 -5.34 14.31 -13.67
N ALA A 286 -6.25 15.22 -14.02
CA ALA A 286 -6.61 15.52 -15.40
C ALA A 286 -5.45 16.18 -16.17
N ALA A 287 -4.58 16.92 -15.48
CA ALA A 287 -3.35 17.50 -16.02
C ALA A 287 -2.18 16.50 -16.10
N GLY A 288 -2.36 15.27 -15.61
CA GLY A 288 -1.28 14.27 -15.54
C GLY A 288 -0.26 14.57 -14.43
N GLU A 289 -0.62 15.40 -13.46
CA GLU A 289 0.21 15.70 -12.30
C GLU A 289 0.15 14.60 -11.24
N ARG A 290 1.19 14.55 -10.40
CA ARG A 290 1.31 13.57 -9.33
C ARG A 290 0.26 13.83 -8.25
N VAL A 291 -0.57 12.83 -8.01
CA VAL A 291 -1.60 12.84 -6.97
C VAL A 291 -1.50 11.55 -6.17
N ARG A 292 -1.78 11.66 -4.87
CA ARG A 292 -1.91 10.52 -3.97
C ARG A 292 -3.17 10.70 -3.14
N LEU A 293 -3.92 9.62 -2.98
CA LEU A 293 -5.06 9.55 -2.08
C LEU A 293 -5.02 8.21 -1.34
N GLY A 294 -4.62 8.25 -0.07
CA GLY A 294 -4.40 7.05 0.72
C GLY A 294 -3.31 6.15 0.14
N GLU A 295 -3.70 4.92 -0.20
CA GLU A 295 -2.83 3.92 -0.82
C GLU A 295 -2.77 4.04 -2.35
N HIS A 296 -3.67 4.82 -2.96
CA HIS A 296 -3.66 5.02 -4.39
C HIS A 296 -2.74 6.19 -4.78
N ASP A 297 -1.75 5.90 -5.61
CA ASP A 297 -1.03 6.93 -6.35
C ASP A 297 -1.77 7.28 -7.66
N GLN A 298 -1.22 8.23 -8.40
CA GLN A 298 -1.75 8.67 -9.69
C GLN A 298 -1.95 7.50 -10.65
N ALA A 299 -0.99 6.58 -10.73
CA ALA A 299 -1.05 5.46 -11.66
C ALA A 299 -2.19 4.50 -11.29
N ALA A 300 -2.38 4.23 -10.00
CA ALA A 300 -3.47 3.41 -9.49
C ALA A 300 -4.84 4.05 -9.79
N LEU A 301 -4.99 5.36 -9.59
CA LEU A 301 -6.25 6.08 -9.88
C LEU A 301 -6.59 6.09 -11.38
N LEU A 302 -5.58 6.24 -12.25
CA LEU A 302 -5.78 6.16 -13.70
C LEU A 302 -6.12 4.74 -14.15
N ALA A 303 -5.47 3.73 -13.59
CA ALA A 303 -5.79 2.33 -13.86
C ALA A 303 -7.24 2.00 -13.50
N LEU A 304 -7.69 2.50 -12.34
CA LEU A 304 -9.05 2.32 -11.86
C LEU A 304 -10.07 3.04 -12.75
N ARG A 305 -9.76 4.24 -13.25
CA ARG A 305 -10.60 4.90 -14.26
C ARG A 305 -10.78 4.01 -15.49
N ASP A 306 -9.71 3.43 -16.00
CA ASP A 306 -9.78 2.62 -17.21
C ASP A 306 -10.59 1.33 -16.97
N GLU A 307 -10.49 0.71 -15.78
CA GLU A 307 -11.35 -0.40 -15.36
C GLU A 307 -12.83 0.03 -15.29
N ILE A 308 -13.12 1.18 -14.69
CA ILE A 308 -14.48 1.71 -14.59
C ILE A 308 -15.06 2.00 -15.98
N VAL A 309 -14.28 2.58 -16.89
CA VAL A 309 -14.68 2.81 -18.28
C VAL A 309 -15.03 1.48 -18.98
N GLN A 310 -14.32 0.39 -18.69
CA GLN A 310 -14.60 -0.93 -19.25
C GLN A 310 -15.92 -1.52 -18.71
N ARG A 311 -16.23 -1.33 -17.43
CA ARG A 311 -17.28 -2.08 -16.73
C ARG A 311 -18.58 -1.30 -16.49
N ALA A 312 -18.51 0.02 -16.39
CA ALA A 312 -19.66 0.83 -15.98
C ALA A 312 -20.86 0.71 -16.94
N PRO A 313 -22.10 0.90 -16.43
CA PRO A 313 -23.28 0.96 -17.28
C PRO A 313 -23.15 2.03 -18.35
N ILE A 314 -23.47 1.69 -19.62
CA ILE A 314 -23.30 2.62 -20.74
C ILE A 314 -24.13 3.92 -20.60
N ALA A 315 -25.19 3.86 -19.77
CA ALA A 315 -26.05 4.98 -19.45
C ALA A 315 -25.37 6.03 -18.56
N ALA A 316 -24.33 5.67 -17.78
CA ALA A 316 -23.58 6.58 -16.92
C ALA A 316 -22.65 7.54 -17.69
N PHE A 317 -22.33 7.19 -18.94
CA PHE A 317 -21.47 8.00 -19.80
C PHE A 317 -22.24 9.12 -20.49
N GLU A 318 -21.63 10.30 -20.55
CA GLU A 318 -22.05 11.39 -21.43
C GLU A 318 -21.92 10.95 -22.90
N PRO A 319 -22.60 11.60 -23.87
CA PRO A 319 -22.62 11.16 -25.26
C PRO A 319 -21.23 10.96 -25.88
N ALA A 320 -20.28 11.90 -25.65
CA ALA A 320 -18.93 11.80 -26.18
C ALA A 320 -18.11 10.69 -25.49
N ALA A 321 -18.22 10.56 -24.16
CA ALA A 321 -17.55 9.48 -23.43
C ALA A 321 -18.10 8.10 -23.79
N ARG A 322 -19.40 8.00 -24.10
CA ARG A 322 -20.01 6.75 -24.58
C ARG A 322 -19.36 6.24 -25.86
N VAL A 323 -19.07 7.13 -26.81
CA VAL A 323 -18.38 6.78 -28.05
C VAL A 323 -16.96 6.26 -27.74
N ARG A 324 -16.23 6.94 -26.86
CA ARG A 324 -14.89 6.52 -26.42
C ARG A 324 -14.91 5.18 -25.69
N ALA A 325 -15.81 5.00 -24.73
CA ALA A 325 -15.96 3.76 -23.96
C ALA A 325 -16.34 2.58 -24.86
N ASN A 326 -17.24 2.78 -25.83
CA ASN A 326 -17.58 1.72 -26.80
C ASN A 326 -16.41 1.39 -27.73
N ALA A 327 -15.66 2.39 -28.21
CA ALA A 327 -14.46 2.16 -29.01
C ALA A 327 -13.42 1.37 -28.21
N PHE A 328 -13.13 1.81 -26.98
CA PHE A 328 -12.22 1.13 -26.06
C PHE A 328 -12.63 -0.31 -25.78
N ARG A 329 -13.91 -0.57 -25.48
CA ARG A 329 -14.44 -1.93 -25.28
C ARG A 329 -14.37 -2.77 -26.55
N ALA A 330 -14.60 -2.19 -27.72
CA ALA A 330 -14.49 -2.90 -28.99
C ALA A 330 -13.03 -3.27 -29.30
N ASP A 331 -12.08 -2.38 -29.04
CA ASP A 331 -10.66 -2.64 -29.18
C ASP A 331 -10.23 -3.78 -28.23
N LEU A 332 -10.60 -3.71 -26.94
CA LEU A 332 -10.34 -4.80 -25.98
C LEU A 332 -10.96 -6.14 -26.39
N ALA A 333 -12.18 -6.13 -26.94
CA ALA A 333 -12.86 -7.33 -27.42
C ALA A 333 -12.17 -7.92 -28.65
N LYS A 334 -11.71 -7.07 -29.57
CA LYS A 334 -10.93 -7.47 -30.74
C LYS A 334 -9.61 -8.12 -30.30
N GLU A 335 -8.88 -7.51 -29.36
CA GLU A 335 -7.62 -8.08 -28.88
C GLU A 335 -7.83 -9.37 -28.09
N SER A 336 -8.92 -9.48 -27.33
CA SER A 336 -9.31 -10.74 -26.67
C SER A 336 -9.62 -11.85 -27.68
N GLN A 337 -10.20 -11.53 -28.83
CA GLN A 337 -10.44 -12.50 -29.90
C GLN A 337 -9.13 -12.95 -30.57
N VAL A 338 -8.17 -12.04 -30.76
CA VAL A 338 -6.83 -12.37 -31.27
C VAL A 338 -6.10 -13.27 -30.27
N GLU A 339 -6.19 -12.95 -28.96
CA GLU A 339 -5.62 -13.76 -27.89
C GLU A 339 -6.17 -15.18 -27.89
N GLU A 340 -7.51 -15.33 -27.94
CA GLU A 340 -8.17 -16.64 -27.92
C GLU A 340 -7.74 -17.49 -29.13
N GLY A 341 -7.62 -16.88 -30.30
CA GLY A 341 -7.11 -17.56 -31.50
C GLY A 341 -5.66 -18.03 -31.34
N ALA A 342 -4.78 -17.19 -30.79
CA ALA A 342 -3.39 -17.55 -30.52
C ALA A 342 -3.27 -18.63 -29.43
N ARG A 343 -4.10 -18.53 -28.38
CA ARG A 343 -4.16 -19.48 -27.27
C ARG A 343 -4.59 -20.86 -27.74
N SER A 344 -5.65 -20.95 -28.56
CA SER A 344 -6.15 -22.22 -29.09
C SER A 344 -5.08 -23.03 -29.82
N VAL A 345 -4.23 -22.36 -30.63
CA VAL A 345 -3.10 -23.00 -31.32
C VAL A 345 -2.10 -23.60 -30.32
N LEU A 346 -1.80 -22.89 -29.23
CA LEU A 346 -0.87 -23.36 -28.21
C LEU A 346 -1.47 -24.45 -27.32
N GLU A 347 -2.78 -24.42 -27.05
CA GLU A 347 -3.47 -25.48 -26.29
C GLU A 347 -3.42 -26.82 -27.04
N ASP A 348 -3.57 -26.80 -28.37
CA ASP A 348 -3.41 -28.00 -29.20
C ASP A 348 -1.97 -28.55 -29.21
N ALA A 349 -0.97 -27.67 -29.08
CA ALA A 349 0.42 -28.08 -28.87
C ALA A 349 0.63 -28.62 -27.44
N ALA A 350 0.08 -27.97 -26.43
CA ALA A 350 0.18 -28.35 -25.00
C ALA A 350 -0.42 -29.74 -24.69
N ARG A 351 -1.33 -30.27 -25.52
CA ARG A 351 -1.78 -31.65 -25.43
C ARG A 351 -0.66 -32.66 -25.67
N ARG A 352 0.32 -32.31 -26.50
CA ARG A 352 1.43 -33.19 -26.94
C ARG A 352 2.78 -32.81 -26.32
N GLU A 353 2.94 -31.54 -25.95
CA GLU A 353 4.21 -30.97 -25.49
C GLU A 353 4.08 -30.45 -24.04
N PRO A 354 4.64 -31.17 -23.03
CA PRO A 354 4.54 -30.78 -21.63
C PRO A 354 5.09 -29.38 -21.33
N LEU A 355 6.17 -28.98 -22.00
CA LEU A 355 6.78 -27.65 -21.80
C LEU A 355 5.88 -26.51 -22.27
N VAL A 356 5.13 -26.70 -23.37
CA VAL A 356 4.13 -25.71 -23.84
C VAL A 356 2.99 -25.59 -22.83
N ARG A 357 2.55 -26.72 -22.25
CA ARG A 357 1.52 -26.72 -21.19
C ARG A 357 1.99 -25.99 -19.94
N GLU A 358 3.23 -26.21 -19.54
CA GLU A 358 3.85 -25.53 -18.40
C GLU A 358 3.90 -24.01 -18.64
N ALA A 359 4.38 -23.58 -19.80
CA ALA A 359 4.41 -22.16 -20.18
C ALA A 359 3.02 -21.50 -20.20
N LEU A 360 1.99 -22.17 -20.74
CA LEU A 360 0.61 -21.66 -20.70
C LEU A 360 0.08 -21.53 -19.26
N THR A 361 0.40 -22.50 -18.41
CA THR A 361 -0.01 -22.50 -16.99
C THR A 361 0.63 -21.33 -16.25
N LEU A 362 1.93 -21.07 -16.48
CA LEU A 362 2.63 -19.93 -15.91
C LEU A 362 2.08 -18.60 -16.44
N LEU A 363 1.78 -18.50 -17.74
CA LEU A 363 1.15 -17.33 -18.34
C LEU A 363 -0.22 -17.02 -17.71
N ASP A 364 -1.03 -18.04 -17.43
CA ASP A 364 -2.32 -17.84 -16.77
C ASP A 364 -2.16 -17.48 -15.30
N HIS A 365 -1.24 -18.13 -14.60
CA HIS A 365 -0.93 -17.82 -13.21
C HIS A 365 -0.49 -16.36 -13.03
N LEU A 366 0.42 -15.88 -13.89
CA LEU A 366 0.94 -14.52 -13.86
C LEU A 366 -0.10 -13.46 -14.28
N ALA A 367 -1.23 -13.86 -14.87
CA ALA A 367 -2.35 -12.96 -15.19
C ALA A 367 -3.31 -12.71 -14.00
N VAL A 368 -3.28 -13.57 -12.97
CA VAL A 368 -4.21 -13.46 -11.82
C VAL A 368 -3.89 -12.28 -10.90
N GLY A 369 -2.62 -11.85 -10.84
CA GLY A 369 -2.15 -10.94 -9.79
C GLY A 369 -2.56 -9.47 -9.93
N GLY A 370 -2.69 -8.93 -11.14
CA GLY A 370 -2.82 -7.48 -11.32
C GLY A 370 -1.73 -6.72 -10.53
N ALA A 371 -2.13 -5.80 -9.64
CA ALA A 371 -1.22 -5.03 -8.77
C ALA A 371 -0.50 -5.87 -7.71
N ILE A 372 -1.14 -6.93 -7.23
CA ILE A 372 -0.60 -7.77 -6.16
C ILE A 372 0.15 -8.91 -6.84
N PRO A 373 1.43 -9.15 -6.51
CA PRO A 373 2.14 -10.32 -7.01
C PRO A 373 1.27 -11.56 -6.70
N PRO A 374 0.94 -12.42 -7.69
CA PRO A 374 0.09 -13.57 -7.41
C PRO A 374 0.70 -14.41 -6.28
N GLU A 375 -0.17 -14.99 -5.43
CA GLU A 375 0.31 -15.92 -4.39
C GLU A 375 1.17 -17.02 -5.03
N PRO A 376 2.20 -17.52 -4.34
CA PRO A 376 3.10 -18.50 -4.93
C PRO A 376 2.34 -19.68 -5.55
N ALA A 377 2.59 -19.96 -6.84
CA ALA A 377 1.76 -20.87 -7.62
C ALA A 377 1.66 -22.27 -6.98
N PRO A 378 0.46 -22.73 -6.55
CA PRO A 378 0.32 -24.04 -5.90
C PRO A 378 0.78 -25.19 -6.81
N VAL A 379 0.56 -25.02 -8.12
CA VAL A 379 0.86 -26.00 -9.17
C VAL A 379 2.36 -26.16 -9.42
N HIS A 380 3.19 -25.21 -8.95
CA HIS A 380 4.64 -25.22 -9.14
C HIS A 380 5.42 -25.29 -7.83
N GLY A 381 4.82 -25.82 -6.76
CA GLY A 381 5.48 -25.92 -5.46
C GLY A 381 5.67 -24.56 -4.77
N GLY A 382 4.83 -23.58 -5.12
CA GLY A 382 4.88 -22.24 -4.51
C GLY A 382 6.07 -21.42 -5.00
N LEU A 383 6.35 -21.41 -6.30
CA LEU A 383 7.37 -20.53 -6.87
C LEU A 383 7.03 -19.05 -6.58
N PRO A 384 7.99 -18.26 -6.06
CA PRO A 384 7.92 -16.81 -6.08
C PRO A 384 7.67 -16.27 -7.50
N VAL A 385 7.04 -15.10 -7.60
CA VAL A 385 6.67 -14.49 -8.88
C VAL A 385 7.89 -14.24 -9.77
N ASP A 386 9.01 -13.78 -9.21
CA ASP A 386 10.23 -13.55 -9.97
C ASP A 386 10.81 -14.85 -10.57
N ASP A 387 10.72 -15.97 -9.83
CA ASP A 387 11.15 -17.30 -10.30
C ASP A 387 10.20 -17.85 -11.36
N ALA A 388 8.89 -17.59 -11.21
CA ALA A 388 7.88 -17.95 -12.21
C ALA A 388 8.09 -17.18 -13.53
N VAL A 389 8.49 -15.91 -13.46
CA VAL A 389 8.83 -15.10 -14.64
C VAL A 389 10.08 -15.62 -15.33
N ASP A 390 11.14 -15.95 -14.59
CA ASP A 390 12.35 -16.56 -15.16
C ASP A 390 12.04 -17.91 -15.81
N ARG A 391 11.29 -18.76 -15.11
CA ARG A 391 10.88 -20.06 -15.64
C ARG A 391 10.04 -19.92 -16.91
N LEU A 392 9.13 -18.95 -16.95
CA LEU A 392 8.36 -18.66 -18.15
C LEU A 392 9.30 -18.26 -19.30
N ALA A 393 10.27 -17.39 -19.05
CA ALA A 393 11.24 -16.93 -20.06
C ALA A 393 12.07 -18.09 -20.64
N GLU A 394 12.47 -19.07 -19.82
CA GLU A 394 13.15 -20.28 -20.30
C GLU A 394 12.31 -21.13 -21.24
N LEU A 395 10.99 -21.12 -21.07
CA LEU A 395 10.05 -21.94 -21.84
C LEU A 395 9.53 -21.23 -23.10
N MET A 396 9.80 -19.93 -23.26
CA MET A 396 9.32 -19.16 -24.40
C MET A 396 10.00 -19.57 -25.71
N ASP A 397 9.17 -19.79 -26.73
CA ASP A 397 9.60 -20.04 -28.10
C ASP A 397 8.81 -19.16 -29.09
N PRO A 398 9.20 -19.08 -30.39
CA PRO A 398 8.55 -18.20 -31.36
C PRO A 398 7.04 -18.42 -31.54
N ARG A 399 6.48 -19.59 -31.21
CA ARG A 399 5.04 -19.88 -31.29
C ARG A 399 4.23 -19.10 -30.27
N PHE A 400 4.83 -18.68 -29.15
CA PHE A 400 4.17 -17.87 -28.13
C PHE A 400 3.99 -16.41 -28.54
N ARG A 401 4.74 -15.92 -29.54
CA ARG A 401 4.72 -14.49 -29.92
C ARG A 401 3.32 -13.93 -30.17
N PRO A 402 2.41 -14.59 -30.93
CA PRO A 402 1.08 -14.05 -31.15
C PRO A 402 0.25 -13.92 -29.87
N LEU A 403 0.42 -14.87 -28.92
CA LEU A 403 -0.30 -14.83 -27.65
C LEU A 403 0.25 -13.72 -26.74
N VAL A 404 1.58 -13.65 -26.57
CA VAL A 404 2.20 -12.58 -25.77
C VAL A 404 1.91 -11.21 -26.40
N ARG A 405 1.85 -11.12 -27.74
CA ARG A 405 1.36 -9.96 -28.51
C ARG A 405 0.00 -9.47 -28.11
N ALA A 406 -1.02 -10.31 -28.30
CA ALA A 406 -2.37 -9.94 -27.95
C ALA A 406 -2.49 -9.51 -26.48
N ARG A 407 -1.75 -10.19 -25.58
CA ARG A 407 -1.72 -9.84 -24.16
C ARG A 407 -1.04 -8.50 -23.87
N LEU A 408 0.11 -8.18 -24.48
CA LEU A 408 0.73 -6.87 -24.29
C LEU A 408 -0.13 -5.76 -24.90
N GLU A 409 -0.66 -5.95 -26.11
CA GLU A 409 -1.55 -4.97 -26.76
C GLU A 409 -2.76 -4.69 -25.86
N ARG A 410 -3.37 -5.72 -25.27
CA ARG A 410 -4.42 -5.54 -24.26
C ARG A 410 -3.91 -4.84 -22.99
N ALA A 411 -2.74 -5.24 -22.48
CA ALA A 411 -2.15 -4.65 -21.27
C ALA A 411 -1.86 -3.16 -21.42
N LEU A 412 -1.52 -2.67 -22.61
CA LEU A 412 -1.23 -1.25 -22.84
C LEU A 412 -2.44 -0.33 -22.63
N HIS A 413 -3.64 -0.89 -22.76
CA HIS A 413 -4.89 -0.16 -22.56
C HIS A 413 -5.24 0.01 -21.07
N VAL A 414 -4.46 -0.58 -20.16
CA VAL A 414 -4.74 -0.60 -18.74
C VAL A 414 -3.49 -0.28 -17.91
N GLY A 415 -3.68 0.16 -16.66
CA GLY A 415 -2.58 0.41 -15.73
C GLY A 415 -1.97 -0.87 -15.14
N ASP A 416 -0.82 -0.74 -14.46
CA ASP A 416 -0.03 -1.86 -13.94
C ASP A 416 -0.77 -2.73 -12.92
N SER A 417 -1.82 -2.18 -12.29
CA SER A 417 -2.63 -2.87 -11.29
C SER A 417 -3.72 -3.77 -11.88
N HIS A 418 -4.01 -3.66 -13.17
CA HIS A 418 -5.09 -4.39 -13.81
C HIS A 418 -4.67 -5.84 -14.10
N GLN A 419 -5.59 -6.80 -13.96
CA GLN A 419 -5.35 -8.23 -14.25
C GLN A 419 -4.83 -8.48 -15.68
N ASP A 420 -5.27 -7.66 -16.65
CA ASP A 420 -4.83 -7.80 -18.05
C ASP A 420 -3.38 -7.33 -18.26
N ALA A 421 -2.81 -6.56 -17.31
CA ALA A 421 -1.39 -6.29 -17.27
C ALA A 421 -0.67 -7.47 -16.58
N ALA A 422 -0.69 -8.66 -17.19
CA ALA A 422 -0.06 -9.83 -16.58
C ALA A 422 1.44 -9.63 -16.28
N TRP A 423 1.96 -10.32 -15.28
CA TRP A 423 3.37 -10.28 -14.90
C TRP A 423 4.25 -11.01 -15.93
N GLY A 424 5.43 -10.48 -16.17
CA GLY A 424 6.47 -11.10 -17.00
C GLY A 424 6.23 -11.06 -18.51
N LEU A 425 5.20 -10.38 -19.02
CA LEU A 425 4.91 -10.38 -20.46
C LEU A 425 6.05 -9.77 -21.28
N LEU A 426 6.69 -8.70 -20.80
CA LEU A 426 7.81 -8.08 -21.50
C LEU A 426 9.06 -8.97 -21.50
N VAL A 427 9.29 -9.68 -20.39
CA VAL A 427 10.40 -10.64 -20.27
C VAL A 427 10.15 -11.85 -21.19
N ALA A 428 8.94 -12.39 -21.18
CA ALA A 428 8.51 -13.46 -22.08
C ALA A 428 8.62 -13.05 -23.55
N TRP A 429 8.31 -11.79 -23.86
CA TRP A 429 8.46 -11.26 -25.21
C TRP A 429 9.91 -11.20 -25.66
N ALA A 430 10.78 -10.62 -24.85
CA ALA A 430 12.22 -10.63 -25.11
C ALA A 430 12.73 -12.07 -25.23
N ALA A 431 12.16 -12.99 -24.46
CA ALA A 431 12.53 -14.39 -24.50
C ALA A 431 12.14 -15.10 -25.81
N ALA A 432 10.99 -14.74 -26.37
CA ALA A 432 10.54 -15.26 -27.65
C ALA A 432 11.23 -14.57 -28.84
N ALA A 433 11.84 -13.40 -28.67
CA ALA A 433 12.55 -12.69 -29.73
C ALA A 433 13.91 -13.35 -30.06
N PRO A 434 14.28 -13.49 -31.34
CA PRO A 434 15.53 -14.13 -31.75
C PRO A 434 16.74 -13.21 -31.57
N ASP A 435 16.54 -11.89 -31.64
CA ASP A 435 17.56 -10.86 -31.54
C ASP A 435 16.97 -9.54 -31.00
N PHE A 436 17.85 -8.58 -30.70
CA PHE A 436 17.49 -7.28 -30.17
C PHE A 436 16.67 -6.44 -31.16
N ASP A 437 16.98 -6.48 -32.46
CA ASP A 437 16.26 -5.69 -33.47
C ASP A 437 14.80 -6.14 -33.61
N THR A 438 14.55 -7.45 -33.53
CA THR A 438 13.19 -7.99 -33.49
C THR A 438 12.45 -7.56 -32.23
N PHE A 439 13.10 -7.61 -31.07
CA PHE A 439 12.50 -7.14 -29.81
C PHE A 439 12.13 -5.65 -29.87
N GLU A 440 13.06 -4.80 -30.31
CA GLU A 440 12.84 -3.35 -30.50
C GLU A 440 11.76 -3.04 -31.52
N GLY A 441 11.76 -3.72 -32.67
CA GLY A 441 10.74 -3.54 -33.70
C GLY A 441 9.35 -3.80 -33.14
N LEU A 442 9.23 -4.87 -32.35
CA LEU A 442 7.98 -5.24 -31.70
C LEU A 442 7.59 -4.26 -30.57
N LEU A 443 8.53 -3.79 -29.76
CA LEU A 443 8.26 -2.75 -28.75
C LEU A 443 7.79 -1.44 -29.39
N LYS A 444 8.30 -1.07 -30.57
CA LYS A 444 7.85 0.13 -31.31
C LYS A 444 6.43 0.00 -31.85
N GLU A 445 6.02 -1.21 -32.25
CA GLU A 445 4.64 -1.46 -32.69
C GLU A 445 3.64 -1.36 -31.54
N VAL A 446 4.04 -1.88 -30.37
CA VAL A 446 3.23 -1.91 -29.15
C VAL A 446 3.20 -0.51 -28.51
N GLY A 447 4.36 0.12 -28.35
CA GLY A 447 4.53 1.40 -27.66
C GLY A 447 4.80 1.22 -26.17
N THR A 448 5.72 2.01 -25.60
CA THR A 448 6.18 1.87 -24.21
C THR A 448 6.00 3.14 -23.37
N GLU A 449 5.38 4.17 -23.94
CA GLU A 449 5.29 5.51 -23.34
C GLU A 449 4.38 5.58 -22.11
N ASN A 450 3.50 4.59 -21.92
CA ASN A 450 2.56 4.52 -20.81
C ASN A 450 2.83 3.35 -19.84
N LEU A 451 4.03 2.76 -19.86
CA LEU A 451 4.36 1.70 -18.91
C LEU A 451 4.50 2.26 -17.50
N GLY A 452 3.76 1.68 -16.55
CA GLY A 452 3.93 2.00 -15.14
C GLY A 452 5.22 1.42 -14.55
N PRO A 453 5.52 1.69 -13.27
CA PRO A 453 6.77 1.30 -12.62
C PRO A 453 7.07 -0.21 -12.68
N ARG A 454 6.05 -1.07 -12.57
CA ARG A 454 6.23 -2.52 -12.61
C ARG A 454 6.59 -2.97 -14.02
N ARG A 455 5.83 -2.55 -15.03
CA ARG A 455 6.16 -2.93 -16.42
C ARG A 455 7.47 -2.32 -16.89
N LEU A 456 7.83 -1.13 -16.39
CA LEU A 456 9.14 -0.55 -16.61
C LEU A 456 10.26 -1.41 -15.98
N ARG A 457 10.04 -1.98 -14.80
CA ARG A 457 10.95 -2.97 -14.19
C ARG A 457 11.12 -4.19 -15.12
N GLU A 458 10.02 -4.78 -15.58
CA GLU A 458 10.07 -5.92 -16.52
C GLU A 458 10.76 -5.56 -17.83
N LEU A 459 10.57 -4.34 -18.32
CA LEU A 459 11.24 -3.84 -19.52
C LEU A 459 12.76 -3.83 -19.33
N TYR A 460 13.27 -3.34 -18.20
CA TYR A 460 14.71 -3.38 -17.92
C TYR A 460 15.24 -4.83 -17.86
N ARG A 461 14.52 -5.76 -17.23
CA ARG A 461 14.86 -7.19 -17.24
C ARG A 461 14.88 -7.77 -18.66
N ALA A 462 13.91 -7.38 -19.49
CA ALA A 462 13.84 -7.77 -20.90
C ALA A 462 15.05 -7.26 -21.71
N TYR A 463 15.47 -6.01 -21.52
CA TYR A 463 16.71 -5.48 -22.10
C TYR A 463 17.97 -6.20 -21.59
N GLY A 464 17.95 -6.65 -20.32
CA GLY A 464 19.01 -7.41 -19.67
C GLY A 464 19.46 -8.64 -20.45
N ARG A 465 18.53 -9.31 -21.16
CA ARG A 465 18.77 -10.50 -21.99
C ARG A 465 19.71 -10.26 -23.18
N PHE A 466 19.76 -9.05 -23.72
CA PHE A 466 20.48 -8.78 -24.96
C PHE A 466 21.87 -8.19 -24.69
N ASP A 467 22.90 -8.88 -25.18
CA ASP A 467 24.27 -8.36 -25.27
C ASP A 467 24.42 -7.39 -26.47
N ASP A 468 23.60 -6.33 -26.48
CA ASP A 468 23.62 -5.27 -27.48
C ASP A 468 24.01 -3.93 -26.81
N PRO A 469 24.93 -3.13 -27.40
CA PRO A 469 25.31 -1.83 -26.86
C PRO A 469 24.15 -0.86 -26.64
N ARG A 470 23.07 -0.95 -27.45
CA ARG A 470 21.86 -0.14 -27.31
C ARG A 470 21.05 -0.56 -26.08
N ALA A 471 20.96 -1.87 -25.81
CA ALA A 471 20.36 -2.38 -24.58
C ALA A 471 21.14 -1.90 -23.34
N THR A 472 22.48 -1.97 -23.40
CA THR A 472 23.34 -1.42 -22.33
C THR A 472 23.08 0.08 -22.14
N ALA A 473 23.00 0.86 -23.22
CA ALA A 473 22.72 2.30 -23.14
C ALA A 473 21.36 2.59 -22.49
N PHE A 474 20.33 1.78 -22.77
CA PHE A 474 19.01 1.88 -22.14
C PHE A 474 19.08 1.59 -20.63
N LEU A 475 19.75 0.50 -20.22
CA LEU A 475 19.98 0.19 -18.81
C LEU A 475 20.73 1.32 -18.08
N VAL A 476 21.79 1.85 -18.70
CA VAL A 476 22.58 2.98 -18.15
C VAL A 476 21.71 4.24 -17.98
N ALA A 477 20.76 4.50 -18.87
CA ALA A 477 19.81 5.60 -18.72
C ALA A 477 18.91 5.39 -17.50
N GLY A 478 18.37 4.18 -17.30
CA GLY A 478 17.60 3.81 -16.11
C GLY A 478 18.41 3.94 -14.81
N VAL A 479 19.65 3.47 -14.81
CA VAL A 479 20.58 3.65 -13.69
C VAL A 479 20.80 5.12 -13.34
N ARG A 480 20.94 6.00 -14.34
CA ARG A 480 21.11 7.45 -14.10
C ARG A 480 19.87 8.07 -13.48
N ALA A 481 18.67 7.61 -13.84
CA ALA A 481 17.43 8.03 -13.19
C ALA A 481 17.42 7.57 -11.72
N TRP A 482 17.74 6.29 -11.47
CA TRP A 482 17.81 5.75 -10.12
C TRP A 482 18.84 6.48 -9.23
N LEU A 483 20.04 6.77 -9.75
CA LEU A 483 21.09 7.50 -9.02
C LEU A 483 20.73 8.96 -8.65
N LYS A 484 19.69 9.54 -9.27
CA LYS A 484 19.16 10.85 -8.87
C LYS A 484 18.22 10.75 -7.67
N GLU A 485 17.59 9.59 -7.47
CA GLU A 485 16.58 9.31 -6.44
C GLU A 485 17.11 8.35 -5.34
N MET A 486 18.39 7.97 -5.38
CA MET A 486 18.95 6.86 -4.58
C MET A 486 18.79 7.00 -3.06
N ASP A 487 18.78 8.24 -2.56
CA ASP A 487 18.61 8.54 -1.13
C ASP A 487 17.18 8.97 -0.78
N ASP A 488 16.28 9.05 -1.77
CA ASP A 488 14.87 9.32 -1.54
C ASP A 488 14.16 8.05 -1.06
N TRP A 489 13.30 8.20 -0.04
CA TRP A 489 12.50 7.09 0.49
C TRP A 489 11.37 6.67 -0.47
N ILE A 490 10.95 7.58 -1.36
CA ILE A 490 9.92 7.37 -2.37
C ILE A 490 10.60 7.42 -3.74
N ARG A 491 10.95 6.25 -4.28
CA ARG A 491 11.63 6.14 -5.58
C ARG A 491 10.65 5.71 -6.66
N MET A 492 10.71 6.39 -7.80
CA MET A 492 9.94 6.02 -8.99
C MET A 492 10.80 5.20 -9.94
N ALA A 493 12.10 5.43 -9.95
CA ALA A 493 13.03 4.64 -10.74
C ALA A 493 13.21 3.24 -10.09
N PRO A 494 12.94 2.13 -10.81
CA PRO A 494 13.22 0.80 -10.29
C PRO A 494 14.74 0.56 -10.21
N ASP A 495 15.15 -0.36 -9.34
CA ASP A 495 16.53 -0.81 -9.16
C ASP A 495 16.97 -1.86 -10.19
N GLU A 496 16.03 -2.54 -10.83
CA GLU A 496 16.27 -3.51 -11.90
C GLU A 496 17.31 -3.14 -12.95
N PRO A 497 17.39 -1.91 -13.51
CA PRO A 497 18.45 -1.56 -14.46
C PRO A 497 19.86 -1.68 -13.88
N LEU A 498 20.05 -1.50 -12.56
CA LEU A 498 21.32 -1.78 -11.89
C LEU A 498 21.61 -3.28 -11.88
N LEU A 499 20.63 -4.07 -11.44
CA LEU A 499 20.76 -5.52 -11.31
C LEU A 499 21.12 -6.16 -12.66
N GLN A 500 20.46 -5.74 -13.74
CA GLN A 500 20.75 -6.24 -15.08
C GLN A 500 22.10 -5.76 -15.62
N LEU A 501 22.55 -4.55 -15.24
CA LEU A 501 23.86 -4.05 -15.65
C LEU A 501 25.00 -4.76 -14.90
N PHE A 502 24.79 -5.16 -13.65
CA PHE A 502 25.77 -5.88 -12.83
C PHE A 502 26.16 -7.25 -13.41
N LEU A 503 25.29 -7.84 -14.23
CA LEU A 503 25.58 -9.08 -14.96
C LEU A 503 26.54 -8.91 -16.14
N ARG A 504 26.93 -7.67 -16.48
CA ARG A 504 27.74 -7.35 -17.67
C ARG A 504 29.13 -6.87 -17.27
N ASP A 505 30.17 -7.47 -17.86
CA ASP A 505 31.55 -6.99 -17.71
C ASP A 505 31.86 -5.87 -18.71
N THR A 506 31.37 -4.66 -18.41
CA THR A 506 31.61 -3.47 -19.23
C THR A 506 32.19 -2.33 -18.41
N LEU A 507 32.93 -1.42 -19.07
CA LEU A 507 33.47 -0.22 -18.42
C LEU A 507 32.39 0.62 -17.72
N ASP A 508 31.19 0.70 -18.30
CA ASP A 508 30.08 1.44 -17.71
C ASP A 508 29.52 0.73 -16.48
N THR A 509 29.45 -0.61 -16.47
CA THR A 509 29.13 -1.39 -15.26
C THR A 509 30.07 -1.06 -14.12
N HIS A 510 31.39 -1.09 -14.35
CA HIS A 510 32.37 -0.76 -13.31
C HIS A 510 32.23 0.67 -12.77
N ARG A 511 31.89 1.64 -13.63
CA ARG A 511 31.66 3.05 -13.22
C ARG A 511 30.40 3.17 -12.38
N VAL A 512 29.33 2.48 -12.77
CA VAL A 512 28.05 2.49 -12.05
C VAL A 512 28.21 1.87 -10.68
N ILE A 513 28.82 0.69 -10.58
CA ILE A 513 29.08 0.01 -9.30
C ILE A 513 29.86 0.93 -8.36
N ALA A 514 30.94 1.56 -8.86
CA ALA A 514 31.72 2.51 -8.07
C ALA A 514 30.86 3.69 -7.59
N ALA A 515 30.07 4.30 -8.48
CA ALA A 515 29.22 5.43 -8.14
C ALA A 515 28.13 5.08 -7.09
N VAL A 516 27.52 3.88 -7.18
CA VAL A 516 26.54 3.40 -6.20
C VAL A 516 27.20 3.28 -4.82
N LEU A 517 28.32 2.56 -4.73
CA LEU A 517 29.00 2.32 -3.45
C LEU A 517 29.62 3.59 -2.85
N GLU A 518 30.10 4.52 -3.67
CA GLU A 518 30.68 5.77 -3.16
C GLU A 518 29.62 6.74 -2.64
N ARG A 519 28.42 6.76 -3.24
CA ARG A 519 27.39 7.79 -2.96
C ARG A 519 26.27 7.32 -2.04
N ALA A 520 25.92 6.03 -2.02
CA ALA A 520 24.73 5.56 -1.30
C ALA A 520 24.82 5.80 0.22
N SER A 521 23.70 6.16 0.83
CA SER A 521 23.58 6.24 2.30
C SER A 521 23.61 4.88 3.03
N TYR A 522 23.47 3.76 2.31
CA TYR A 522 23.30 2.41 2.87
C TYR A 522 22.11 2.28 3.83
N SER A 523 21.09 3.10 3.62
CA SER A 523 19.87 3.11 4.42
C SER A 523 19.01 1.87 4.16
N ALA A 524 17.95 1.71 4.97
CA ALA A 524 16.95 0.67 4.75
C ALA A 524 16.36 0.68 3.32
N ALA A 525 16.36 1.84 2.65
CA ALA A 525 15.85 1.98 1.30
C ALA A 525 16.77 1.37 0.23
N ASN A 526 18.11 1.35 0.41
CA ASN A 526 19.04 1.00 -0.68
C ASN A 526 20.08 -0.06 -0.35
N TRP A 527 20.14 -0.57 0.89
CA TRP A 527 21.17 -1.51 1.31
C TRP A 527 21.22 -2.80 0.46
N THR A 528 20.08 -3.39 0.08
CA THR A 528 20.05 -4.64 -0.71
C THR A 528 20.69 -4.47 -2.08
N VAL A 529 20.38 -3.37 -2.77
CA VAL A 529 20.98 -3.02 -4.07
C VAL A 529 22.47 -2.71 -3.92
N CYS A 530 22.86 -2.06 -2.82
CA CYS A 530 24.28 -1.79 -2.54
C CYS A 530 25.06 -3.07 -2.25
N VAL A 531 24.47 -4.05 -1.55
CA VAL A 531 25.06 -5.38 -1.36
C VAL A 531 25.23 -6.07 -2.72
N ALA A 532 24.21 -6.04 -3.58
CA ALA A 532 24.31 -6.59 -4.94
C ALA A 532 25.42 -5.91 -5.75
N ALA A 533 25.54 -4.59 -5.66
CA ALA A 533 26.62 -3.83 -6.29
C ALA A 533 28.01 -4.24 -5.75
N ALA A 534 28.14 -4.45 -4.43
CA ALA A 534 29.38 -4.91 -3.83
C ALA A 534 29.76 -6.31 -4.31
N VAL A 535 28.83 -7.26 -4.30
CA VAL A 535 29.06 -8.63 -4.79
C VAL A 535 29.50 -8.61 -6.26
N ALA A 536 28.78 -7.89 -7.12
CA ALA A 536 29.14 -7.73 -8.52
C ALA A 536 30.54 -7.09 -8.69
N ALA A 537 30.91 -6.14 -7.83
CA ALA A 537 32.25 -5.55 -7.82
C ALA A 537 33.33 -6.60 -7.57
N GLY A 538 33.08 -7.55 -6.65
CA GLY A 538 33.99 -8.64 -6.33
C GLY A 538 34.11 -9.66 -7.47
N GLU A 539 32.98 -10.10 -8.02
CA GLU A 539 32.92 -11.05 -9.13
C GLU A 539 33.62 -10.53 -10.39
N LEU A 540 33.36 -9.26 -10.75
CA LEU A 540 34.01 -8.57 -11.85
C LEU A 540 35.43 -8.07 -11.52
N LYS A 541 35.91 -8.29 -10.29
CA LYS A 541 37.22 -7.82 -9.79
C LYS A 541 37.45 -6.32 -10.07
N SER A 542 36.42 -5.52 -9.85
CA SER A 542 36.34 -4.11 -10.21
C SER A 542 37.29 -3.24 -9.38
N LYS A 543 38.48 -2.95 -9.91
CA LYS A 543 39.44 -2.03 -9.27
C LYS A 543 38.88 -0.62 -9.07
N ARG A 544 37.96 -0.19 -9.93
CA ARG A 544 37.28 1.12 -9.81
C ARG A 544 36.37 1.21 -8.60
N ALA A 545 35.81 0.10 -8.15
CA ALA A 545 34.86 0.07 -7.03
C ALA A 545 35.55 -0.01 -5.66
N VAL A 546 36.86 -0.20 -5.60
CA VAL A 546 37.62 -0.39 -4.35
C VAL A 546 37.39 0.74 -3.33
N PRO A 547 37.41 2.04 -3.68
CA PRO A 547 37.11 3.11 -2.73
C PRO A 547 35.71 2.97 -2.11
N GLY A 548 34.70 2.73 -2.94
CA GLY A 548 33.32 2.47 -2.51
C GLY A 548 33.18 1.21 -1.65
N LEU A 549 33.87 0.12 -2.00
CA LEU A 549 33.88 -1.13 -1.22
C LEU A 549 34.52 -0.94 0.16
N ARG A 550 35.63 -0.20 0.26
CA ARG A 550 36.24 0.13 1.57
C ARG A 550 35.25 0.89 2.45
N ARG A 551 34.60 1.91 1.90
CA ARG A 551 33.53 2.66 2.58
C ARG A 551 32.36 1.74 2.99
N ALA A 552 31.95 0.82 2.12
CA ALA A 552 30.89 -0.15 2.40
C ALA A 552 31.23 -1.04 3.60
N VAL A 553 32.46 -1.56 3.64
CA VAL A 553 32.96 -2.39 4.75
C VAL A 553 33.04 -1.58 6.04
N GLU A 554 33.60 -0.37 5.99
CA GLU A 554 33.70 0.54 7.15
C GLU A 554 32.32 0.91 7.71
N SER A 555 31.34 1.11 6.83
CA SER A 555 29.95 1.40 7.20
C SER A 555 29.14 0.14 7.56
N ARG A 556 29.78 -1.04 7.59
CA ARG A 556 29.17 -2.35 7.88
C ARG A 556 27.96 -2.67 6.99
N LEU A 557 28.03 -2.32 5.70
CA LEU A 557 26.99 -2.61 4.71
C LEU A 557 26.60 -4.10 4.73
N GLY A 558 25.30 -4.36 4.69
CA GLY A 558 24.72 -5.70 4.76
C GLY A 558 24.39 -6.13 6.19
N ARG A 559 23.66 -7.23 6.30
CA ARG A 559 23.28 -7.85 7.56
C ARG A 559 24.14 -9.09 7.83
N VAL A 560 24.27 -9.42 9.11
CA VAL A 560 24.94 -10.66 9.51
C VAL A 560 24.00 -11.85 9.30
N ASP A 561 22.71 -11.71 9.61
CA ASP A 561 21.72 -12.82 9.60
C ASP A 561 21.46 -13.45 8.23
N ASP A 562 21.68 -12.74 7.14
CA ASP A 562 21.62 -13.26 5.78
C ASP A 562 23.01 -13.49 5.13
N GLY A 563 24.08 -13.26 5.88
CA GLY A 563 25.47 -13.39 5.43
C GLY A 563 25.94 -12.31 4.46
N SER A 564 25.12 -11.32 4.12
CA SER A 564 25.47 -10.28 3.15
C SER A 564 26.66 -9.43 3.58
N ARG A 565 26.85 -9.19 4.88
CA ARG A 565 28.01 -8.44 5.39
C ARG A 565 29.34 -9.13 5.08
N ALA A 566 29.42 -10.45 5.27
CA ALA A 566 30.61 -11.22 4.93
C ALA A 566 30.88 -11.22 3.41
N LYS A 567 29.83 -11.27 2.59
CA LYS A 567 29.95 -11.17 1.13
C LYS A 567 30.55 -9.83 0.69
N VAL A 568 30.20 -8.72 1.36
CA VAL A 568 30.80 -7.40 1.07
C VAL A 568 32.30 -7.39 1.40
N VAL A 569 32.72 -7.98 2.53
CA VAL A 569 34.15 -8.13 2.87
C VAL A 569 34.88 -8.97 1.84
N GLN A 570 34.32 -10.12 1.45
CA GLN A 570 34.89 -10.99 0.43
C GLN A 570 34.99 -10.31 -0.94
N ALA A 571 33.99 -9.49 -1.30
CA ALA A 571 34.03 -8.70 -2.52
C ALA A 571 35.18 -7.69 -2.52
N LEU A 572 35.47 -7.04 -1.40
CA LEU A 572 36.66 -6.19 -1.27
C LEU A 572 37.95 -6.99 -1.47
N VAL A 573 38.07 -8.17 -0.86
CA VAL A 573 39.24 -9.05 -1.04
C VAL A 573 39.39 -9.47 -2.50
N ALA A 574 38.32 -9.88 -3.16
CA ALA A 574 38.35 -10.28 -4.57
C ALA A 574 38.70 -9.12 -5.51
N ALA A 575 38.15 -7.92 -5.26
CA ALA A 575 38.38 -6.74 -6.06
C ALA A 575 39.76 -6.12 -5.82
N GLU A 576 40.23 -6.01 -4.59
CA GLU A 576 41.47 -5.32 -4.23
C GLU A 576 42.68 -6.26 -4.12
N GLY A 577 42.47 -7.50 -3.65
CA GLY A 577 43.52 -8.48 -3.38
C GLY A 577 44.26 -8.20 -2.07
N ALA A 578 45.54 -8.56 -2.00
CA ALA A 578 46.38 -8.43 -0.81
C ALA A 578 46.46 -6.99 -0.24
N SER A 579 46.26 -5.96 -1.07
CA SER A 579 46.24 -4.55 -0.62
C SER A 579 45.09 -4.22 0.34
N SER A 580 44.04 -5.05 0.41
CA SER A 580 42.96 -4.89 1.39
C SER A 580 43.34 -5.35 2.81
N GLN A 581 44.39 -6.17 2.96
CA GLN A 581 44.75 -6.81 4.24
C GLN A 581 44.95 -5.81 5.37
N ALA A 582 45.73 -4.74 5.15
CA ALA A 582 46.03 -3.76 6.19
C ALA A 582 44.76 -3.04 6.70
N PHE A 583 43.83 -2.76 5.80
CA PHE A 583 42.57 -2.09 6.12
C PHE A 583 41.61 -3.01 6.87
N LEU A 584 41.42 -4.23 6.39
CA LEU A 584 40.62 -5.23 7.09
C LEU A 584 41.21 -5.53 8.46
N ARG A 585 42.55 -5.57 8.57
CA ARG A 585 43.24 -5.77 9.85
C ARG A 585 42.96 -4.65 10.84
N SER A 586 42.99 -3.38 10.41
CA SER A 586 42.65 -2.27 11.32
C SER A 586 41.21 -2.33 11.84
N LEU A 587 40.24 -2.73 11.00
CA LEU A 587 38.84 -2.88 11.43
C LEU A 587 38.65 -4.09 12.35
N PHE A 588 39.35 -5.19 12.07
CA PHE A 588 39.38 -6.37 12.91
C PHE A 588 39.97 -6.07 14.28
N ASP A 589 41.16 -5.45 14.35
CA ASP A 589 41.84 -5.14 15.61
C ASP A 589 40.99 -4.20 16.46
N TRP A 590 40.40 -3.15 15.86
CA TRP A 590 39.47 -2.27 16.57
C TRP A 590 38.23 -3.02 17.10
N SER A 591 37.65 -3.90 16.29
CA SER A 591 36.47 -4.67 16.72
C SER A 591 36.80 -5.70 17.80
N LEU A 592 38.02 -6.24 17.79
CA LEU A 592 38.53 -7.17 18.80
C LEU A 592 38.72 -6.44 20.14
N ASP A 593 39.33 -5.25 20.14
CA ASP A 593 39.51 -4.44 21.34
C ASP A 593 38.16 -4.07 21.98
N GLU A 594 37.17 -3.67 21.16
CA GLU A 594 35.81 -3.39 21.62
C GLU A 594 35.14 -4.65 22.18
N TRP A 595 35.30 -5.81 21.53
CA TRP A 595 34.74 -7.07 22.04
C TRP A 595 35.34 -7.49 23.38
N GLU A 596 36.64 -7.29 23.58
CA GLU A 596 37.33 -7.64 24.82
C GLU A 596 36.97 -6.70 25.98
N SER A 597 36.58 -5.46 25.67
CA SER A 597 36.19 -4.45 26.65
C SER A 597 34.68 -4.32 26.87
N ALA A 598 33.85 -4.84 25.96
CA ALA A 598 32.40 -4.81 26.04
C ALA A 598 31.82 -5.64 27.20
N ASP A 599 30.69 -5.19 27.72
CA ASP A 599 29.86 -5.99 28.63
C ASP A 599 29.27 -7.20 27.89
N GLU A 600 28.90 -8.27 28.63
CA GLU A 600 28.41 -9.53 28.04
C GLU A 600 27.24 -9.35 27.06
N ASP A 601 26.37 -8.37 27.30
CA ASP A 601 25.21 -8.09 26.45
C ASP A 601 25.59 -7.49 25.08
N ASP A 602 26.71 -6.75 25.01
CA ASP A 602 27.18 -6.06 23.79
C ASP A 602 28.15 -6.93 22.97
N LYS A 603 28.80 -7.92 23.60
CA LYS A 603 29.76 -8.83 22.94
C LYS A 603 29.17 -9.54 21.73
N ASP A 604 27.88 -9.89 21.80
CA ASP A 604 27.14 -10.57 20.73
C ASP A 604 27.19 -9.84 19.38
N GLY A 605 27.23 -8.50 19.39
CA GLY A 605 27.34 -7.69 18.18
C GLY A 605 28.74 -7.75 17.58
N HIS A 606 29.76 -7.56 18.42
CA HIS A 606 31.16 -7.52 17.98
C HIS A 606 31.66 -8.88 17.46
N GLU A 607 31.27 -9.99 18.10
CA GLU A 607 31.65 -11.35 17.64
C GLU A 607 31.28 -11.60 16.18
N LYS A 608 30.10 -11.12 15.77
CA LYS A 608 29.57 -11.30 14.42
C LYS A 608 30.29 -10.44 13.39
N ASP A 609 30.66 -9.22 13.77
CA ASP A 609 31.45 -8.34 12.91
C ASP A 609 32.87 -8.86 12.74
N ILE A 610 33.50 -9.32 13.83
CA ILE A 610 34.80 -10.00 13.80
C ILE A 610 34.76 -11.21 12.86
N ALA A 611 33.71 -12.05 12.95
CA ALA A 611 33.52 -13.19 12.06
C ALA A 611 33.45 -12.79 10.57
N CYS A 612 32.79 -11.67 10.25
CA CYS A 612 32.74 -11.14 8.88
C CYS A 612 34.13 -10.69 8.39
N TYR A 613 34.93 -10.03 9.23
CA TYR A 613 36.30 -9.63 8.86
C TYR A 613 37.24 -10.83 8.70
N LEU A 614 37.10 -11.85 9.56
CA LEU A 614 37.85 -13.10 9.46
C LEU A 614 37.61 -13.82 8.13
N ALA A 615 36.41 -13.74 7.55
CA ALA A 615 36.12 -14.29 6.23
C ALA A 615 37.08 -13.78 5.15
N GLY A 616 37.42 -12.49 5.18
CA GLY A 616 38.39 -11.89 4.27
C GLY A 616 39.84 -12.11 4.70
N LEU A 617 40.14 -11.90 5.98
CA LEU A 617 41.52 -11.95 6.49
C LEU A 617 42.13 -13.34 6.46
N LEU A 618 41.36 -14.40 6.74
CA LEU A 618 41.84 -15.78 6.64
C LEU A 618 42.16 -16.18 5.20
N THR A 619 41.49 -15.59 4.21
CA THR A 619 41.81 -15.77 2.78
C THR A 619 43.16 -15.13 2.42
N LEU A 620 43.50 -14.00 3.06
CA LEU A 620 44.70 -13.22 2.73
C LEU A 620 45.93 -13.62 3.56
N ALA A 621 45.72 -14.07 4.80
CA ALA A 621 46.77 -14.37 5.77
C ALA A 621 46.43 -15.66 6.55
N PRO A 622 46.40 -16.82 5.88
CA PRO A 622 45.94 -18.08 6.47
C PRO A 622 46.80 -18.58 7.64
N GLU A 623 48.04 -18.11 7.74
CA GLU A 623 49.02 -18.53 8.77
C GLU A 623 49.17 -17.52 9.91
N ASP A 624 48.37 -16.44 9.96
CA ASP A 624 48.48 -15.45 11.02
C ASP A 624 47.97 -16.02 12.37
N PRO A 625 48.83 -16.14 13.38
CA PRO A 625 48.48 -16.83 14.63
C PRO A 625 47.37 -16.10 15.42
N VAL A 626 47.25 -14.78 15.29
CA VAL A 626 46.20 -14.01 15.96
C VAL A 626 44.86 -14.31 15.31
N LEU A 627 44.80 -14.29 13.98
CA LEU A 627 43.58 -14.61 13.23
C LEU A 627 43.12 -16.05 13.50
N LEU A 628 44.06 -17.00 13.47
CA LEU A 628 43.80 -18.40 13.78
C LEU A 628 43.27 -18.59 15.21
N GLY A 629 43.89 -17.94 16.20
CA GLY A 629 43.47 -18.00 17.59
C GLY A 629 42.06 -17.44 17.79
N THR A 630 41.77 -16.27 17.22
CA THR A 630 40.45 -15.64 17.32
C THR A 630 39.37 -16.43 16.58
N ALA A 631 39.66 -16.93 15.37
CA ALA A 631 38.72 -17.76 14.61
C ALA A 631 38.35 -19.03 15.37
N ARG A 632 39.33 -19.73 15.96
CA ARG A 632 39.09 -20.91 16.80
C ARG A 632 38.19 -20.58 17.99
N ARG A 633 38.51 -19.51 18.73
CA ARG A 633 37.73 -19.06 19.89
C ARG A 633 36.28 -18.74 19.53
N LEU A 634 36.04 -18.05 18.41
CA LEU A 634 34.69 -17.74 17.94
C LEU A 634 33.93 -18.97 17.45
N LEU A 635 34.59 -19.89 16.72
CA LEU A 635 33.96 -21.14 16.29
C LEU A 635 33.53 -22.01 17.48
N GLU A 636 34.34 -22.11 18.53
CA GLU A 636 33.99 -22.81 19.76
C GLU A 636 32.82 -22.13 20.49
N LEU A 637 32.83 -20.80 20.55
CA LEU A 637 31.76 -20.00 21.16
C LEU A 637 30.43 -20.15 20.40
N PHE A 638 30.45 -20.04 19.07
CA PHE A 638 29.26 -20.23 18.24
C PHE A 638 28.73 -21.65 18.34
N LEU A 639 29.61 -22.66 18.42
CA LEU A 639 29.19 -24.04 18.64
C LEU A 639 28.43 -24.21 19.96
N LEU A 640 28.90 -23.55 21.04
CA LEU A 640 28.21 -23.52 22.33
C LEU A 640 26.85 -22.81 22.24
N LYS A 641 26.81 -21.66 21.55
CA LYS A 641 25.58 -20.86 21.38
C LYS A 641 24.55 -21.55 20.48
N LEU A 642 24.98 -22.36 19.51
CA LEU A 642 24.14 -23.15 18.60
C LEU A 642 23.84 -24.57 19.10
N GLY A 643 24.25 -24.94 20.31
CA GLY A 643 24.11 -26.31 20.83
C GLY A 643 22.67 -26.83 20.91
N PRO A 644 22.49 -28.15 21.13
CA PRO A 644 21.23 -28.89 20.94
C PRO A 644 20.05 -28.45 21.83
N LYS A 645 20.31 -27.64 22.86
CA LYS A 645 19.30 -27.15 23.80
C LYS A 645 18.90 -25.69 23.55
N ARG A 646 19.41 -25.05 22.50
CA ARG A 646 19.14 -23.65 22.19
C ARG A 646 18.41 -23.52 20.86
N THR A 647 17.55 -22.53 20.76
CA THR A 647 17.00 -22.10 19.48
C THR A 647 18.11 -21.35 18.74
N PRO A 648 18.55 -21.85 17.58
CA PRO A 648 19.61 -21.20 16.82
C PRO A 648 19.17 -19.80 16.40
N ARG A 649 20.07 -18.81 16.56
CA ARG A 649 19.86 -17.50 15.94
C ARG A 649 20.50 -17.50 14.56
N ARG A 650 19.78 -16.97 13.56
CA ARG A 650 20.20 -16.96 12.15
C ARG A 650 21.52 -16.20 11.94
N ASP A 651 21.73 -15.12 12.70
CA ASP A 651 22.97 -14.34 12.72
C ASP A 651 24.19 -15.13 13.19
N MET A 652 24.04 -16.02 14.17
CA MET A 652 25.15 -16.87 14.63
C MET A 652 25.50 -17.96 13.61
N ILE A 653 24.51 -18.55 12.95
CA ILE A 653 24.74 -19.52 11.86
C ILE A 653 25.53 -18.84 10.73
N ALA A 654 25.09 -17.66 10.30
CA ALA A 654 25.73 -16.91 9.23
C ALA A 654 27.14 -16.41 9.60
N ALA A 655 27.37 -16.01 10.86
CA ALA A 655 28.70 -15.65 11.35
C ALA A 655 29.67 -16.86 11.35
N ALA A 656 29.22 -18.04 11.77
CA ALA A 656 30.03 -19.25 11.67
C ALA A 656 30.32 -19.61 10.19
N ALA A 657 29.32 -19.51 9.31
CA ALA A 657 29.50 -19.75 7.88
C ALA A 657 30.52 -18.78 7.24
N ALA A 658 30.55 -17.52 7.68
CA ALA A 658 31.54 -16.54 7.24
C ALA A 658 32.98 -16.96 7.57
N ILE A 659 33.24 -17.44 8.79
CA ILE A 659 34.57 -17.94 9.18
C ILE A 659 34.94 -19.16 8.32
N LEU A 660 34.02 -20.12 8.16
CA LEU A 660 34.26 -21.32 7.35
C LEU A 660 34.55 -20.97 5.88
N ALA A 661 33.89 -19.97 5.32
CA ALA A 661 34.17 -19.49 3.96
C ALA A 661 35.59 -18.90 3.86
N GLY A 662 36.05 -18.18 4.88
CA GLY A 662 37.45 -17.70 4.96
C GLY A 662 38.47 -18.84 5.12
N VAL A 663 38.17 -19.84 5.96
CA VAL A 663 38.99 -21.06 6.12
C VAL A 663 39.14 -21.78 4.79
N ARG A 664 38.05 -21.94 4.04
CA ARG A 664 38.06 -22.55 2.71
C ARG A 664 38.89 -21.73 1.72
N GLY A 665 38.62 -20.42 1.65
CA GLY A 665 39.28 -19.52 0.70
C GLY A 665 40.78 -19.38 0.92
N GLY A 666 41.25 -19.48 2.16
CA GLY A 666 42.67 -19.44 2.53
C GLY A 666 43.34 -20.81 2.69
N GLU A 667 42.61 -21.91 2.45
CA GLU A 667 43.09 -23.28 2.69
C GLU A 667 43.64 -23.51 4.12
N VAL A 668 42.95 -22.98 5.13
CA VAL A 668 43.45 -22.85 6.51
C VAL A 668 43.40 -24.19 7.29
N ARG A 669 44.36 -25.08 7.03
CA ARG A 669 44.48 -26.40 7.67
C ARG A 669 44.45 -26.39 9.20
N PRO A 670 45.07 -25.43 9.93
CA PRO A 670 45.07 -25.43 11.39
C PRO A 670 43.69 -25.29 12.07
N LEU A 671 42.62 -24.99 11.30
CA LEU A 671 41.25 -24.85 11.81
C LEU A 671 40.34 -26.02 11.48
N VAL A 672 40.80 -27.06 10.78
CA VAL A 672 39.96 -28.22 10.37
C VAL A 672 39.24 -28.86 11.57
N ASP A 673 39.97 -29.10 12.67
CA ASP A 673 39.39 -29.70 13.89
C ASP A 673 38.27 -28.85 14.51
N SER A 674 38.32 -27.52 14.33
CA SER A 674 37.28 -26.59 14.78
C SER A 674 36.08 -26.53 13.85
N VAL A 675 36.25 -26.93 12.58
CA VAL A 675 35.18 -26.98 11.56
C VAL A 675 34.40 -28.29 11.62
N VAL A 676 35.07 -29.43 11.86
CA VAL A 676 34.45 -30.77 11.88
C VAL A 676 33.14 -30.85 12.71
N PRO A 677 33.04 -30.27 13.92
CA PRO A 677 31.82 -30.35 14.71
C PRO A 677 30.56 -29.77 14.04
N TYR A 678 30.72 -28.81 13.12
CA TYR A 678 29.61 -28.18 12.42
C TYR A 678 28.90 -29.10 11.43
N ARG A 679 29.56 -30.15 10.94
CA ARG A 679 28.98 -31.15 10.02
C ARG A 679 27.82 -31.92 10.65
N THR A 680 27.94 -32.20 11.94
CA THR A 680 27.00 -33.02 12.72
C THR A 680 26.19 -32.19 13.71
N LEU A 681 26.21 -30.86 13.57
CA LEU A 681 25.55 -29.96 14.50
C LEU A 681 24.03 -30.17 14.45
N ALA A 682 23.48 -30.66 15.56
CA ALA A 682 22.06 -30.88 15.74
C ALA A 682 21.49 -29.78 16.66
N PHE A 683 20.58 -28.97 16.14
CA PHE A 683 19.80 -28.00 16.91
C PHE A 683 18.34 -27.98 16.46
N HIS A 684 17.48 -27.36 17.27
CA HIS A 684 16.06 -27.24 16.95
C HIS A 684 15.85 -26.23 15.82
N GLU A 685 15.74 -26.72 14.59
CA GLU A 685 15.53 -25.89 13.40
C GLU A 685 14.10 -25.37 13.32
N THR A 686 13.96 -24.06 13.19
CA THR A 686 12.71 -23.41 12.78
C THR A 686 12.63 -23.38 11.25
N ALA A 687 11.44 -23.12 10.71
CA ALA A 687 11.28 -22.89 9.27
C ALA A 687 12.22 -21.79 8.74
N SER A 688 12.50 -20.76 9.55
CA SER A 688 13.38 -19.64 9.20
C SER A 688 14.89 -19.92 9.29
N THR A 689 15.32 -20.97 10.00
CA THR A 689 16.75 -21.27 10.20
C THR A 689 17.23 -22.52 9.46
N ARG A 690 16.30 -23.39 9.02
CA ARG A 690 16.60 -24.64 8.31
C ARG A 690 17.53 -24.47 7.10
N ALA A 691 17.23 -23.52 6.21
CA ALA A 691 18.04 -23.32 5.00
C ALA A 691 19.48 -22.89 5.34
N ALA A 692 19.65 -21.95 6.27
CA ALA A 692 20.97 -21.49 6.70
C ALA A 692 21.74 -22.58 7.46
N ALA A 693 21.06 -23.41 8.24
CA ALA A 693 21.65 -24.55 8.94
C ALA A 693 22.20 -25.58 7.95
N GLU A 694 21.45 -25.89 6.90
CA GLU A 694 21.85 -26.82 5.86
C GLU A 694 23.03 -26.30 5.04
N GLU A 695 23.02 -25.00 4.72
CA GLU A 695 24.14 -24.33 4.08
C GLU A 695 25.41 -24.42 4.93
N LEU A 696 25.32 -24.15 6.24
CA LEU A 696 26.45 -24.25 7.17
C LEU A 696 27.01 -25.68 7.25
N ARG A 697 26.14 -26.69 7.34
CA ARG A 697 26.56 -28.11 7.34
C ARG A 697 27.23 -28.51 6.02
N THR A 698 26.66 -28.10 4.90
CA THR A 698 27.20 -28.38 3.56
C THR A 698 28.57 -27.72 3.38
N LEU A 699 28.71 -26.47 3.84
CA LEU A 699 29.97 -25.76 3.81
C LEU A 699 31.01 -26.44 4.70
N ALA A 700 30.66 -26.80 5.95
CA ALA A 700 31.56 -27.51 6.85
C ALA A 700 32.04 -28.85 6.27
N ASP A 701 31.14 -29.63 5.66
CA ASP A 701 31.50 -30.89 5.02
C ASP A 701 32.45 -30.68 3.84
N THR A 702 32.20 -29.65 3.04
CA THR A 702 33.07 -29.27 1.92
C THR A 702 34.46 -28.86 2.40
N VAL A 703 34.56 -27.98 3.41
CA VAL A 703 35.84 -27.53 3.98
C VAL A 703 36.63 -28.70 4.56
N THR A 704 35.99 -29.58 5.33
CA THR A 704 36.66 -30.75 5.89
C THR A 704 37.20 -31.67 4.78
N ARG A 705 36.39 -31.97 3.76
CA ARG A 705 36.83 -32.83 2.64
C ARG A 705 37.98 -32.22 1.84
N GLU A 706 37.96 -30.91 1.61
CA GLU A 706 39.00 -30.21 0.85
C GLU A 706 40.33 -30.09 1.61
N LEU A 707 40.31 -30.04 2.95
CA LEU A 707 41.52 -29.83 3.77
C LEU A 707 42.10 -31.11 4.40
N GLU A 708 41.32 -32.18 4.54
CA GLU A 708 41.80 -33.51 4.97
C GLU A 708 42.42 -34.33 3.83
N GLY A 709 42.10 -33.99 2.58
CA GLY A 709 42.70 -34.56 1.36
C GLY A 709 44.05 -33.94 1.03
#